data_AF-A0A954UA35-F1
#
_entry.id   AF-A0A954UA35-F1
#
_cell.length_a   1.000
_cell.length_b   1.000
_cell.length_c   1.000
_cell.angle_alpha   90.00
_cell.angle_beta   90.00
_cell.angle_gamma   90.00
#
_symmetry.space_group_name_H-M   'P 1'
#
loop_
_entity.id
_entity.type
_entity.pdbx_description
1 polymer ?
#
loop_
_entity_poly.entity_id
_entity_poly.type
_entity_poly.pdbx_seq_one_letter_code
_entity_poly.pdbx_strand_id
1 'polypeptide(L)'
;MTIRESIQLFLKICDAVNYAQQRGVIHRDLKPSNILVDLDQQPRVLDFGLAKSYETDLQETANLSATGQVMGTLAYMSPEQASGRTNEVDTRSDVYSLGVVLYELLTGVLPYELDRTLAENLSTISTQEPNKRLLKTSRIGNELSTIILKSLHKEQDRRYQSAGEMGSDISRYLEGQPIAARRDSTLYIVRKMLRRNLVATLAAFSFLLLVLVSAVVAWGLYFSAEEARMSEARATAEAIHQRDLAHKIRDQNIESLYAAEMNLGSQAANQAGGHVRVAALTEKWIPTSSDMDYRAWEWYYLRSLVHRESHVIELTNRATRVQFNHKADKLAVAMEGELLIYDPETWKVDQRFATEAGSFASMSWCPNDRYIACASEQSALVILDVDSKSELLQVRDTKLGQFTSVAWNASGTRLIVGTDQGYLTLWDVESKSALSEDRLSTNIRALDWHPQQPILAIGCVDRAVRLWHTDRRELVAEKFADSDWVSDVKWDSKGSRLATVSIGGATSIYSGLDLQPVWRHENNGQLDDVCWSPDDSQLATASRDRTIRLWDLATGKLLRRLNGHTDFVSSIDWRSTGIQLASVGRDKTLRVWSAKLEDQDRVIWDDQMYRTEFVAWNPNGSSVAVCGNDNNIELHDPETGSVSQVLRRHTKFCTALSWNPSGNLLASGSRDQTVVIWEASSGAVKLQFLGHRQAHQGQTNIVHALCWSPDGKYVVSGSHAGRIFVWQPQNGEVVTEFNEHRAIVQCVHWHPTSELVISSSHIGKILIWEPLTGKTVAELSVGDRPILAVCWSPDGQLFAAASDEGIVRIWDANTRHLVREFNGHRGRTNELRWSPVGQRLASCSDDGTVKVWSPRADAELLTLDVYARELQSTGAKVVWSLD
;
A
#
# COMPACT_ATOMS: atom_id res chain seq x y z
N MET A 1 -13.00 35.07 102.48
CA MET A 1 -13.32 33.95 101.58
C MET A 1 -13.06 34.43 100.16
N THR A 2 -12.27 33.69 99.37
CA THR A 2 -12.08 34.02 97.95
C THR A 2 -13.38 33.75 97.18
N ILE A 3 -13.59 34.41 96.04
CA ILE A 3 -14.76 34.16 95.17
C ILE A 3 -14.90 32.65 94.88
N ARG A 4 -13.78 31.95 94.65
CA ARG A 4 -13.78 30.51 94.38
C ARG A 4 -14.24 29.68 95.59
N GLU A 5 -13.76 30.01 96.79
CA GLU A 5 -14.19 29.36 98.04
C GLU A 5 -15.68 29.61 98.31
N SER A 6 -16.16 30.85 98.15
CA SER A 6 -17.58 31.20 98.34
C SER A 6 -18.49 30.43 97.39
N ILE A 7 -18.07 30.25 96.14
CA ILE A 7 -18.81 29.47 95.13
C ILE A 7 -18.77 27.97 95.44
N GLN A 8 -17.65 27.43 95.94
CA GLN A 8 -17.56 26.03 96.37
C GLN A 8 -18.50 25.74 97.56
N LEU A 9 -18.60 26.67 98.50
CA LEU A 9 -19.57 26.56 99.59
C LEU A 9 -21.00 26.65 99.05
N PHE A 10 -21.27 27.58 98.15
CA PHE A 10 -22.58 27.75 97.54
C PHE A 10 -23.02 26.54 96.71
N LEU A 11 -22.09 25.85 96.03
CA LEU A 11 -22.38 24.60 95.33
C LEU A 11 -22.96 23.53 96.27
N LYS A 12 -22.40 23.40 97.48
CA LYS A 12 -22.93 22.47 98.49
C LYS A 12 -24.34 22.87 98.97
N ILE A 13 -24.65 24.17 99.02
CA ILE A 13 -26.01 24.66 99.31
C ILE A 13 -26.97 24.24 98.19
N CYS A 14 -26.58 24.40 96.93
CA CYS A 14 -27.37 23.93 95.78
C CYS A 14 -27.63 22.43 95.85
N ASP A 15 -26.61 21.63 96.19
CA ASP A 15 -26.74 20.17 96.35
C ASP A 15 -27.73 19.80 97.47
N ALA A 16 -27.67 20.49 98.61
CA ALA A 16 -28.57 20.28 99.74
C ALA A 16 -30.03 20.62 99.39
N VAL A 17 -30.28 21.76 98.76
CA VAL A 17 -31.64 22.17 98.32
C VAL A 17 -32.14 21.22 97.23
N ASN A 18 -31.30 20.83 96.27
CA ASN A 18 -31.66 19.87 95.23
C ASN A 18 -32.07 18.52 95.80
N TYR A 19 -31.36 18.03 96.83
CA TYR A 19 -31.71 16.78 97.51
C TYR A 19 -33.10 16.82 98.19
N ALA A 20 -33.50 17.99 98.72
CA ALA A 20 -34.85 18.21 99.26
C ALA A 20 -35.90 18.27 98.13
N GLN A 21 -35.61 19.00 97.05
CA GLN A 21 -36.50 19.11 95.88
C GLN A 21 -36.79 17.76 95.22
N GLN A 22 -35.80 16.87 95.12
CA GLN A 22 -35.97 15.50 94.61
C GLN A 22 -36.91 14.64 95.46
N ARG A 23 -37.18 15.05 96.71
CA ARG A 23 -38.12 14.39 97.63
C ARG A 23 -39.48 15.10 97.71
N GLY A 24 -39.75 16.03 96.79
CA GLY A 24 -41.01 16.77 96.74
C GLY A 24 -41.13 17.86 97.80
N VAL A 25 -40.02 18.28 98.42
CA VAL A 25 -39.98 19.33 99.45
C VAL A 25 -39.50 20.64 98.84
N ILE A 26 -40.31 21.70 98.95
CA ILE A 26 -39.96 23.08 98.53
C ILE A 26 -39.78 23.92 99.80
N HIS A 27 -38.70 24.69 99.88
CA HIS A 27 -38.33 25.41 101.09
C HIS A 27 -39.13 26.70 101.31
N ARG A 28 -39.35 27.50 100.26
CA ARG A 28 -40.19 28.72 100.27
C ARG A 28 -39.71 29.91 101.13
N ASP A 29 -38.64 29.78 101.91
CA ASP A 29 -38.04 30.89 102.69
C ASP A 29 -36.52 30.73 102.76
N LEU A 30 -35.87 30.52 101.61
CA LEU A 30 -34.41 30.44 101.52
C LEU A 30 -33.78 31.83 101.68
N LYS A 31 -33.01 32.00 102.75
CA LYS A 31 -32.31 33.23 103.09
C LYS A 31 -31.05 32.90 103.91
N PRO A 32 -30.06 33.81 104.01
CA PRO A 32 -28.81 33.52 104.71
C PRO A 32 -28.97 33.07 106.16
N SER A 33 -29.96 33.57 106.90
CA SER A 33 -30.19 33.14 108.30
C SER A 33 -30.67 31.68 108.43
N ASN A 34 -31.23 31.11 107.36
CA ASN A 34 -31.68 29.72 107.30
C ASN A 34 -30.60 28.79 106.73
N ILE A 35 -29.38 29.30 106.54
CA ILE A 35 -28.21 28.57 106.06
C ILE A 35 -27.09 28.74 107.09
N LEU A 36 -26.87 27.74 107.93
CA LEU A 36 -25.78 27.74 108.90
C LEU A 36 -24.55 27.03 108.32
N VAL A 37 -23.37 27.58 108.57
CA VAL A 37 -22.10 26.93 108.24
C VAL A 37 -21.52 26.36 109.53
N ASP A 38 -21.35 25.04 109.61
CA ASP A 38 -20.74 24.40 110.79
C ASP A 38 -19.22 24.59 110.86
N LEU A 39 -18.60 24.15 111.95
CA LEU A 39 -17.16 24.32 112.20
C LEU A 39 -16.27 23.66 111.13
N ASP A 40 -16.81 22.68 110.39
CA ASP A 40 -16.14 21.98 109.29
C ASP A 40 -16.37 22.65 107.92
N GLN A 41 -16.90 23.89 107.93
CA GLN A 41 -17.24 24.67 106.74
C GLN A 41 -18.24 23.96 105.81
N GLN A 42 -19.18 23.21 106.39
CA GLN A 42 -20.28 22.59 105.64
C GLN A 42 -21.56 23.42 105.83
N PRO A 43 -22.22 23.86 104.75
CA PRO A 43 -23.46 24.59 104.87
C PRO A 43 -24.63 23.61 105.12
N ARG A 44 -25.48 23.93 106.09
CA ARG A 44 -26.70 23.22 106.46
C ARG A 44 -27.88 24.14 106.28
N VAL A 45 -28.89 23.67 105.55
CA VAL A 45 -30.15 24.40 105.30
C VAL A 45 -31.16 24.00 106.38
N LEU A 46 -31.78 24.98 107.03
CA LEU A 46 -32.66 24.83 108.19
C LEU A 46 -34.05 25.43 107.93
N ASP A 47 -35.01 25.18 108.83
CA ASP A 47 -36.36 25.76 108.80
C ASP A 47 -37.21 25.44 107.55
N PHE A 48 -37.40 24.13 107.30
CA PHE A 48 -38.43 23.62 106.37
C PHE A 48 -39.87 23.73 106.91
N GLY A 49 -40.13 24.55 107.93
CA GLY A 49 -41.35 24.58 108.75
C GLY A 49 -42.66 25.00 108.07
N LEU A 50 -42.65 25.25 106.74
CA LEU A 50 -43.83 25.54 105.91
C LEU A 50 -43.86 24.72 104.60
N ALA A 51 -43.07 23.63 104.53
CA ALA A 51 -43.00 22.75 103.38
C ALA A 51 -44.29 21.92 103.21
N LYS A 52 -44.95 22.07 102.06
CA LYS A 52 -46.10 21.23 101.66
C LYS A 52 -45.62 20.15 100.70
N SER A 53 -45.86 18.88 101.02
CA SER A 53 -45.65 17.75 100.13
C SER A 53 -46.69 17.77 99.00
N TYR A 54 -46.26 17.54 97.76
CA TYR A 54 -47.18 17.18 96.68
C TYR A 54 -47.78 15.80 97.00
N GLU A 55 -49.10 15.67 96.89
CA GLU A 55 -49.89 14.42 96.98
C GLU A 55 -50.20 13.85 98.38
N THR A 56 -51.11 14.47 99.13
CA THR A 56 -52.31 13.83 99.75
C THR A 56 -53.10 14.86 100.57
N ASP A 57 -54.21 15.37 100.02
CA ASP A 57 -55.53 15.53 100.67
C ASP A 57 -56.42 16.48 99.85
N LEU A 58 -57.60 15.95 99.49
CA LEU A 58 -58.68 16.60 98.77
C LEU A 58 -59.41 17.60 99.67
N GLN A 59 -59.91 18.68 99.06
CA GLN A 59 -61.11 19.45 99.46
C GLN A 59 -61.55 19.35 100.93
N GLU A 60 -61.10 20.27 101.78
CA GLU A 60 -61.93 20.94 102.82
C GLU A 60 -61.07 21.94 103.60
N THR A 61 -61.10 23.20 103.18
CA THR A 61 -61.05 24.40 104.04
C THR A 61 -61.20 25.62 103.13
N ALA A 62 -62.45 25.88 102.75
CA ALA A 62 -62.85 27.21 102.35
C ALA A 62 -62.84 28.12 103.58
N ASN A 63 -62.20 29.28 103.44
CA ASN A 63 -62.35 30.49 104.24
C ASN A 63 -61.73 30.54 105.64
N LEU A 64 -61.22 31.75 105.93
CA LEU A 64 -60.67 32.31 107.18
C LEU A 64 -59.15 32.11 107.31
N SER A 65 -58.30 33.14 107.37
CA SER A 65 -58.52 34.47 107.95
C SER A 65 -57.86 35.58 107.12
N ALA A 66 -58.61 36.67 106.99
CA ALA A 66 -58.13 37.97 106.58
C ALA A 66 -57.15 38.51 107.63
N THR A 67 -55.85 38.32 107.39
CA THR A 67 -54.79 39.23 107.84
C THR A 67 -53.68 39.15 106.80
N GLY A 68 -53.34 40.29 106.19
CA GLY A 68 -52.27 40.39 105.19
C GLY A 68 -50.88 40.22 105.80
N GLN A 69 -50.59 39.04 106.35
CA GLN A 69 -49.24 38.66 106.74
C GLN A 69 -48.56 38.00 105.54
N VAL A 70 -47.62 38.73 104.95
CA VAL A 70 -46.70 38.24 103.93
C VAL A 70 -45.85 37.12 104.55
N MET A 71 -46.06 35.88 104.12
CA MET A 71 -45.32 34.71 104.57
C MET A 71 -43.97 34.66 103.85
N GLY A 72 -42.87 34.95 104.56
CA GLY A 72 -41.50 34.90 104.05
C GLY A 72 -40.74 36.22 104.21
N THR A 73 -39.41 36.15 104.17
CA THR A 73 -38.56 37.35 104.29
C THR A 73 -38.56 38.12 102.98
N LEU A 74 -39.13 39.33 102.99
CA LEU A 74 -39.40 40.16 101.81
C LEU A 74 -38.22 40.24 100.82
N ALA A 75 -36.98 40.33 101.31
CA ALA A 75 -35.78 40.47 100.49
C ALA A 75 -35.44 39.26 99.58
N TYR A 76 -35.86 38.05 99.92
CA TYR A 76 -35.53 36.82 99.20
C TYR A 76 -36.74 36.16 98.53
N MET A 77 -37.89 36.83 98.62
CA MET A 77 -39.16 36.36 98.08
C MET A 77 -39.10 36.29 96.56
N SER A 78 -39.62 35.20 95.98
CA SER A 78 -39.72 35.08 94.54
C SER A 78 -40.89 35.91 93.96
N PRO A 79 -40.88 36.28 92.67
CA PRO A 79 -41.95 37.07 92.04
C PRO A 79 -43.36 36.48 92.24
N GLU A 80 -43.50 35.16 92.13
CA GLU A 80 -44.75 34.43 92.35
C GLU A 80 -45.24 34.50 93.81
N GLN A 81 -44.33 34.47 94.78
CA GLN A 81 -44.66 34.69 96.20
C GLN A 81 -45.05 36.14 96.45
N ALA A 82 -44.35 37.11 95.84
CA ALA A 82 -44.60 38.53 96.01
C ALA A 82 -45.93 39.00 95.40
N SER A 83 -46.42 38.30 94.36
CA SER A 83 -47.69 38.59 93.69
C SER A 83 -48.88 37.81 94.26
N GLY A 84 -48.71 37.08 95.35
CA GLY A 84 -49.80 36.36 96.05
C GLY A 84 -50.30 35.10 95.31
N ARG A 85 -49.56 34.63 94.30
CA ARG A 85 -49.90 33.45 93.49
C ARG A 85 -49.36 32.18 94.14
N THR A 86 -49.91 31.81 95.29
CA THR A 86 -49.44 30.67 96.11
C THR A 86 -49.49 29.32 95.38
N ASN A 87 -50.35 29.16 94.38
CA ASN A 87 -50.48 27.94 93.59
C ASN A 87 -49.36 27.78 92.53
N GLU A 88 -48.57 28.81 92.27
CA GLU A 88 -47.45 28.80 91.30
C GLU A 88 -46.09 28.62 91.99
N VAL A 89 -46.04 28.43 93.31
CA VAL A 89 -44.80 28.29 94.08
C VAL A 89 -44.29 26.85 94.01
N ASP A 90 -43.27 26.63 93.18
CA ASP A 90 -42.57 25.36 93.00
C ASP A 90 -41.05 25.43 93.27
N THR A 91 -40.29 24.40 92.87
CA THR A 91 -38.82 24.32 93.02
C THR A 91 -38.07 25.52 92.43
N ARG A 92 -38.64 26.21 91.44
CA ARG A 92 -38.04 27.38 90.76
C ARG A 92 -38.16 28.66 91.59
N SER A 93 -39.05 28.64 92.59
CA SER A 93 -39.14 29.68 93.62
C SER A 93 -37.88 29.66 94.50
N ASP A 94 -37.48 28.47 94.94
CA ASP A 94 -36.25 28.27 95.71
C ASP A 94 -34.99 28.63 94.90
N VAL A 95 -34.98 28.33 93.59
CA VAL A 95 -33.89 28.74 92.67
C VAL A 95 -33.75 30.26 92.62
N TYR A 96 -34.85 31.00 92.63
CA TYR A 96 -34.81 32.46 92.65
C TYR A 96 -34.22 32.98 93.96
N SER A 97 -34.68 32.46 95.10
CA SER A 97 -34.12 32.81 96.42
C SER A 97 -32.64 32.46 96.53
N LEU A 98 -32.21 31.30 96.01
CA LEU A 98 -30.79 30.94 95.89
C LEU A 98 -30.03 31.91 94.98
N GLY A 99 -30.65 32.40 93.91
CA GLY A 99 -30.10 33.45 93.05
C GLY A 99 -29.87 34.77 93.80
N VAL A 100 -30.80 35.15 94.69
CA VAL A 100 -30.68 36.34 95.55
C VAL A 100 -29.54 36.14 96.55
N VAL A 101 -29.47 34.98 97.20
CA VAL A 101 -28.38 34.61 98.13
C VAL A 101 -27.03 34.64 97.43
N LEU A 102 -26.91 34.08 96.22
CA LEU A 102 -25.65 34.09 95.46
C LEU A 102 -25.25 35.50 95.04
N TYR A 103 -26.23 36.32 94.62
CA TYR A 103 -26.00 37.71 94.26
C TYR A 103 -25.45 38.49 95.46
N GLU A 104 -26.09 38.36 96.62
CA GLU A 104 -25.66 39.03 97.84
C GLU A 104 -24.31 38.51 98.34
N LEU A 105 -24.10 37.18 98.34
CA LEU A 105 -22.83 36.55 98.74
C LEU A 105 -21.63 37.09 97.95
N LEU A 106 -21.82 37.41 96.67
CA LEU A 106 -20.74 37.83 95.79
C LEU A 106 -20.61 39.35 95.64
N THR A 107 -21.67 40.11 95.88
CA THR A 107 -21.67 41.59 95.72
C THR A 107 -21.72 42.34 97.05
N GLY A 108 -22.11 41.68 98.14
CA GLY A 108 -22.31 42.27 99.47
C GLY A 108 -23.58 43.11 99.62
N VAL A 109 -24.43 43.18 98.58
CA VAL A 109 -25.68 43.96 98.57
C VAL A 109 -26.81 43.16 97.92
N LEU A 110 -28.06 43.45 98.29
CA LEU A 110 -29.23 42.81 97.69
C LEU A 110 -29.43 43.24 96.23
N PRO A 111 -30.12 42.43 95.40
CA PRO A 111 -30.39 42.78 94.01
C PRO A 111 -31.35 43.97 93.83
N TYR A 112 -32.14 44.29 94.86
CA TYR A 112 -33.17 45.33 94.87
C TYR A 112 -33.09 46.17 96.15
N GLU A 113 -33.42 47.46 96.05
CA GLU A 113 -33.59 48.36 97.19
C GLU A 113 -35.05 48.29 97.67
N LEU A 114 -35.28 47.93 98.94
CA LEU A 114 -36.60 47.62 99.51
C LEU A 114 -36.97 48.55 100.68
N ASP A 115 -36.77 49.85 100.51
CA ASP A 115 -36.96 50.90 101.52
C ASP A 115 -38.35 51.57 101.46
N ARG A 116 -39.25 51.08 100.61
CA ARG A 116 -40.58 51.66 100.34
C ARG A 116 -41.72 50.94 101.06
N THR A 117 -42.98 51.31 100.75
CA THR A 117 -44.15 50.64 101.32
C THR A 117 -44.21 49.16 100.90
N LEU A 118 -44.87 48.31 101.69
CA LEU A 118 -44.96 46.87 101.44
C LEU A 118 -45.47 46.54 100.03
N ALA A 119 -46.50 47.27 99.55
CA ALA A 119 -47.05 47.06 98.21
C ALA A 119 -46.06 47.46 97.09
N GLU A 120 -45.28 48.53 97.27
CA GLU A 120 -44.27 48.97 96.31
C GLU A 120 -43.06 48.03 96.26
N ASN A 121 -42.65 47.49 97.41
CA ASN A 121 -41.57 46.49 97.49
C ASN A 121 -41.97 45.17 96.81
N LEU A 122 -43.20 44.69 97.02
CA LEU A 122 -43.72 43.49 96.34
C LEU A 122 -43.81 43.69 94.81
N SER A 123 -44.20 44.90 94.38
CA SER A 123 -44.20 45.27 92.95
C SER A 123 -42.78 45.29 92.38
N THR A 124 -41.81 45.82 93.13
CA THR A 124 -40.39 45.87 92.75
C THR A 124 -39.83 44.47 92.52
N ILE A 125 -40.08 43.54 93.44
CA ILE A 125 -39.68 42.13 93.31
C ILE A 125 -40.33 41.46 92.11
N SER A 126 -41.58 41.82 91.79
CA SER A 126 -42.33 41.21 90.70
C SER A 126 -41.93 41.75 89.30
N THR A 127 -41.52 43.01 89.20
CA THR A 127 -41.40 43.71 87.91
C THR A 127 -40.00 44.25 87.58
N GLN A 128 -39.22 44.67 88.57
CA GLN A 128 -37.92 45.30 88.32
C GLN A 128 -36.84 44.25 88.06
N GLU A 129 -36.02 44.45 87.01
CA GLU A 129 -34.85 43.61 86.77
C GLU A 129 -33.72 43.88 87.80
N PRO A 130 -32.93 42.86 88.17
CA PRO A 130 -31.83 43.03 89.13
C PRO A 130 -30.72 43.95 88.58
N ASN A 131 -29.98 44.61 89.46
CA ASN A 131 -28.95 45.57 89.07
C ASN A 131 -27.74 44.90 88.37
N LYS A 132 -27.78 44.83 87.03
CA LYS A 132 -26.73 44.23 86.19
C LYS A 132 -25.38 44.96 86.25
N ARG A 133 -25.32 46.22 86.71
CA ARG A 133 -24.06 47.01 86.75
C ARG A 133 -23.11 46.54 87.86
N LEU A 134 -23.67 46.19 89.02
CA LEU A 134 -22.88 45.71 90.16
C LEU A 134 -22.19 44.38 89.83
N LEU A 135 -22.88 43.47 89.15
CA LEU A 135 -22.32 42.19 88.68
C LEU A 135 -21.18 42.33 87.66
N LYS A 136 -21.09 43.46 86.93
CA LYS A 136 -20.00 43.75 85.97
C LYS A 136 -18.79 44.44 86.59
N THR A 137 -18.98 45.14 87.72
CA THR A 137 -17.95 45.96 88.38
C THR A 137 -17.28 45.22 89.54
N SER A 138 -18.00 44.34 90.23
CA SER A 138 -17.41 43.28 91.03
C SER A 138 -16.53 42.40 90.14
N ARG A 139 -15.35 41.95 90.58
CA ARG A 139 -14.42 41.06 89.83
C ARG A 139 -14.98 39.64 89.54
N ILE A 140 -16.31 39.53 89.46
CA ILE A 140 -17.10 38.37 89.09
C ILE A 140 -16.98 38.18 87.58
N GLY A 141 -16.52 37.00 87.14
CA GLY A 141 -16.41 36.70 85.71
C GLY A 141 -17.77 36.62 85.03
N ASN A 142 -17.81 36.94 83.72
CA ASN A 142 -19.03 36.94 82.90
C ASN A 142 -19.85 35.64 82.96
N GLU A 143 -19.22 34.49 83.18
CA GLU A 143 -19.91 33.20 83.32
C GLU A 143 -20.74 33.15 84.62
N LEU A 144 -20.19 33.62 85.73
CA LEU A 144 -20.89 33.62 87.02
C LEU A 144 -22.01 34.67 87.06
N SER A 145 -21.80 35.84 86.45
CA SER A 145 -22.87 36.84 86.26
C SER A 145 -24.05 36.26 85.46
N THR A 146 -23.76 35.42 84.46
CA THR A 146 -24.81 34.75 83.66
C THR A 146 -25.62 33.77 84.50
N ILE A 147 -24.97 32.97 85.36
CA ILE A 147 -25.64 32.02 86.26
C ILE A 147 -26.60 32.77 87.20
N ILE A 148 -26.12 33.85 87.83
CA ILE A 148 -26.92 34.66 88.77
C ILE A 148 -28.14 35.28 88.08
N LEU A 149 -27.94 35.89 86.91
CA LEU A 149 -29.03 36.54 86.17
C LEU A 149 -30.07 35.53 85.65
N LYS A 150 -29.65 34.31 85.30
CA LYS A 150 -30.58 33.25 84.92
C LYS A 150 -31.44 32.81 86.09
N SER A 151 -30.88 32.67 87.29
CA SER A 151 -31.65 32.33 88.50
C SER A 151 -32.62 33.43 88.92
N LEU A 152 -32.27 34.70 88.70
CA LEU A 152 -33.10 35.87 89.03
C LEU A 152 -34.11 36.29 87.94
N HIS A 153 -34.33 35.46 86.92
CA HIS A 153 -35.29 35.77 85.87
C HIS A 153 -36.73 35.83 86.42
N LYS A 154 -37.59 36.72 85.92
CA LYS A 154 -38.95 36.87 86.47
C LYS A 154 -39.89 35.73 86.08
N GLU A 155 -39.87 35.33 84.81
CA GLU A 155 -40.57 34.12 84.32
C GLU A 155 -39.91 32.85 84.85
N GLN A 156 -40.68 31.94 85.45
CA GLN A 156 -40.19 30.69 86.04
C GLN A 156 -39.55 29.76 85.00
N ASP A 157 -40.12 29.65 83.80
CA ASP A 157 -39.64 28.75 82.75
C ASP A 157 -38.23 29.11 82.23
N ARG A 158 -37.79 30.36 82.43
CA ARG A 158 -36.46 30.82 82.02
C ARG A 158 -35.39 30.67 83.11
N ARG A 159 -35.78 30.31 84.33
CA ARG A 159 -34.85 29.98 85.43
C ARG A 159 -34.29 28.57 85.22
N TYR A 160 -33.34 28.18 86.06
CA TYR A 160 -33.03 26.76 86.23
C TYR A 160 -34.24 26.04 86.80
N GLN A 161 -34.51 24.82 86.32
CA GLN A 161 -35.71 24.07 86.73
C GLN A 161 -35.55 23.45 88.12
N SER A 162 -34.30 23.32 88.60
CA SER A 162 -33.97 22.87 89.95
C SER A 162 -32.69 23.52 90.47
N ALA A 163 -32.48 23.44 91.80
CA ALA A 163 -31.21 23.86 92.41
C ALA A 163 -30.02 23.04 91.89
N GLY A 164 -30.24 21.78 91.49
CA GLY A 164 -29.19 20.91 90.93
C GLY A 164 -28.70 21.33 89.55
N GLU A 165 -29.58 21.87 88.70
CA GLU A 165 -29.16 22.42 87.41
C GLU A 165 -28.30 23.68 87.59
N MET A 166 -28.66 24.55 88.55
CA MET A 166 -27.86 25.72 88.91
C MET A 166 -26.49 25.29 89.47
N GLY A 167 -26.47 24.29 90.36
CA GLY A 167 -25.23 23.70 90.90
C GLY A 167 -24.33 23.10 89.81
N SER A 168 -24.90 22.44 88.81
CA SER A 168 -24.14 21.84 87.70
C SER A 168 -23.37 22.89 86.89
N ASP A 169 -23.96 24.05 86.63
CA ASP A 169 -23.26 25.15 85.94
C ASP A 169 -22.19 25.82 86.81
N ILE A 170 -22.42 25.89 88.12
CA ILE A 170 -21.41 26.34 89.08
C ILE A 170 -20.21 25.38 89.10
N SER A 171 -20.46 24.07 89.06
CA SER A 171 -19.40 23.04 88.99
C SER A 171 -18.59 23.16 87.69
N ARG A 172 -19.25 23.29 86.54
CA ARG A 172 -18.58 23.52 85.24
C ARG A 172 -17.68 24.76 85.27
N TYR A 173 -18.13 25.84 85.90
CA TYR A 173 -17.32 27.05 86.09
C TYR A 173 -16.06 26.77 86.94
N LEU A 174 -16.18 26.04 88.06
CA LEU A 174 -15.05 25.71 88.94
C LEU A 174 -13.99 24.81 88.29
N GLU A 175 -14.41 23.94 87.36
CA GLU A 175 -13.56 23.05 86.58
C GLU A 175 -13.01 23.68 85.29
N GLY A 176 -13.38 24.93 84.99
CA GLY A 176 -12.97 25.62 83.76
C GLY A 176 -13.62 25.04 82.50
N GLN A 177 -14.73 24.30 82.62
CA GLN A 177 -15.54 23.83 81.51
C GLN A 177 -16.47 24.95 80.99
N PRO A 178 -17.03 24.86 79.77
CA PRO A 178 -18.08 25.77 79.30
C PRO A 178 -19.38 25.57 80.11
N ILE A 179 -20.00 26.65 80.59
CA ILE A 179 -21.29 26.58 81.31
C ILE A 179 -22.48 26.42 80.34
N ALA A 180 -23.56 25.75 80.74
CA ALA A 180 -24.72 25.52 79.89
C ALA A 180 -25.70 26.70 79.81
N ALA A 181 -25.75 27.55 80.85
CA ALA A 181 -26.60 28.75 80.84
C ALA A 181 -26.21 29.80 79.79
N ARG A 182 -25.03 29.67 79.18
CA ARG A 182 -24.58 30.54 78.11
C ARG A 182 -24.51 29.76 76.79
N ARG A 183 -25.43 30.03 75.86
CA ARG A 183 -25.37 29.52 74.48
C ARG A 183 -24.36 30.35 73.67
N ASP A 184 -23.09 29.93 73.63
CA ASP A 184 -22.03 30.61 72.84
C ASP A 184 -21.42 29.68 71.75
N SER A 185 -20.81 30.32 70.74
CA SER A 185 -20.38 29.71 69.46
C SER A 185 -19.24 28.67 69.58
N THR A 186 -19.16 27.76 68.60
CA THR A 186 -18.14 26.69 68.45
C THR A 186 -16.70 27.20 68.63
N LEU A 187 -16.43 28.45 68.26
CA LEU A 187 -15.11 29.08 68.39
C LEU A 187 -14.67 29.25 69.86
N TYR A 188 -15.60 29.50 70.79
CA TYR A 188 -15.30 29.66 72.22
C TYR A 188 -14.85 28.33 72.85
N ILE A 189 -15.58 27.25 72.54
CA ILE A 189 -15.30 25.90 73.04
C ILE A 189 -13.90 25.43 72.59
N VAL A 190 -13.60 25.60 71.31
CA VAL A 190 -12.30 25.24 70.72
C VAL A 190 -11.15 26.04 71.35
N ARG A 191 -11.34 27.34 71.58
CA ARG A 191 -10.29 28.20 72.18
C ARG A 191 -9.99 27.84 73.64
N LYS A 192 -11.00 27.43 74.42
CA LYS A 192 -10.85 26.99 75.82
C LYS A 192 -10.15 25.62 75.87
N MET A 193 -10.44 24.70 74.94
CA MET A 193 -9.75 23.41 74.81
C MET A 193 -8.28 23.55 74.34
N LEU A 194 -8.01 24.39 73.35
CA LEU A 194 -6.65 24.63 72.82
C LEU A 194 -5.68 25.16 73.88
N ARG A 195 -6.15 26.02 74.80
CA ARG A 195 -5.33 26.52 75.91
C ARG A 195 -5.00 25.46 76.97
N ARG A 196 -5.78 24.38 77.07
CA ARG A 196 -5.57 23.31 78.06
C ARG A 196 -4.45 22.33 77.63
N ASN A 197 -4.28 22.10 76.32
CA ASN A 197 -3.36 21.09 75.76
C ASN A 197 -2.37 21.67 74.71
N LEU A 198 -1.68 22.77 75.05
CA LEU A 198 -0.82 23.54 74.12
C LEU A 198 0.36 22.73 73.53
N VAL A 199 0.98 21.85 74.31
CA VAL A 199 2.18 21.09 73.88
C VAL A 199 1.82 19.98 72.89
N ALA A 200 0.74 19.24 73.15
CA ALA A 200 0.27 18.18 72.27
C ALA A 200 -0.24 18.74 70.93
N THR A 201 -0.84 19.92 70.95
CA THR A 201 -1.33 20.59 69.73
C THR A 201 -0.20 21.15 68.86
N LEU A 202 0.86 21.72 69.47
CA LEU A 202 2.06 22.16 68.74
C LEU A 202 2.84 20.99 68.11
N ALA A 203 2.96 19.86 68.82
CA ALA A 203 3.62 18.65 68.30
C ALA A 203 2.84 18.04 67.12
N ALA A 204 1.51 17.93 67.25
CA ALA A 204 0.65 17.45 66.16
C ALA A 204 0.72 18.36 64.93
N PHE A 205 0.72 19.69 65.12
CA PHE A 205 0.80 20.65 64.00
C PHE A 205 2.16 20.61 63.30
N SER A 206 3.25 20.46 64.06
CA SER A 206 4.61 20.34 63.50
C SER A 206 4.78 19.05 62.70
N PHE A 207 4.24 17.94 63.19
CA PHE A 207 4.24 16.67 62.46
C PHE A 207 3.41 16.75 61.17
N LEU A 208 2.23 17.36 61.23
CA LEU A 208 1.36 17.53 60.05
C LEU A 208 1.99 18.45 59.00
N LEU A 209 2.67 19.52 59.43
CA LEU A 209 3.41 20.41 58.54
C LEU A 209 4.58 19.68 57.86
N LEU A 210 5.31 18.83 58.58
CA LEU A 210 6.44 18.08 58.03
C LEU A 210 5.98 17.01 57.02
N VAL A 211 4.86 16.35 57.29
CA VAL A 211 4.20 15.45 56.32
C VAL A 211 3.73 16.23 55.09
N LEU A 212 3.12 17.40 55.26
CA LEU A 212 2.65 18.24 54.16
C LEU A 212 3.82 18.70 53.27
N VAL A 213 4.91 19.20 53.87
CA VAL A 213 6.10 19.63 53.13
C VAL A 213 6.74 18.46 52.39
N SER A 214 6.83 17.29 53.03
CA SER A 214 7.35 16.07 52.39
C SER A 214 6.48 15.63 51.22
N ALA A 215 5.15 15.73 51.35
CA ALA A 215 4.21 15.43 50.27
C ALA A 215 4.33 16.43 49.11
N VAL A 216 4.51 17.72 49.38
CA VAL A 216 4.71 18.75 48.34
C VAL A 216 6.04 18.54 47.61
N VAL A 217 7.13 18.21 48.31
CA VAL A 217 8.43 17.91 47.69
C VAL A 217 8.35 16.63 46.87
N ALA A 218 7.72 15.57 47.41
CA ALA A 218 7.52 14.32 46.67
C ALA A 218 6.65 14.52 45.43
N TRP A 219 5.59 15.33 45.51
CA TRP A 219 4.77 15.72 44.36
C TRP A 219 5.61 16.51 43.35
N GLY A 220 6.38 17.52 43.78
CA GLY A 220 7.25 18.29 42.88
C GLY A 220 8.27 17.41 42.15
N LEU A 221 8.93 16.50 42.85
CA LEU A 221 9.88 15.55 42.26
C LEU A 221 9.18 14.58 41.29
N TYR A 222 8.03 14.02 41.68
CA TYR A 222 7.23 13.15 40.81
C TYR A 222 6.82 13.88 39.53
N PHE A 223 6.30 15.10 39.65
CA PHE A 223 5.87 15.90 38.50
C PHE A 223 7.04 16.28 37.59
N SER A 224 8.18 16.68 38.17
CA SER A 224 9.39 16.98 37.39
C SER A 224 9.96 15.76 36.65
N ALA A 225 9.91 14.58 37.28
CA ALA A 225 10.34 13.33 36.67
C ALA A 225 9.39 12.89 35.55
N GLU A 226 8.09 13.10 35.73
CA GLU A 226 7.08 12.80 34.71
C GLU A 226 7.19 13.75 33.51
N GLU A 227 7.44 15.03 33.76
CA GLU A 227 7.66 16.02 32.70
C GLU A 227 8.93 15.73 31.90
N ALA A 228 10.02 15.32 32.58
CA ALA A 228 11.25 14.86 31.93
C ALA A 228 11.02 13.59 31.07
N ARG A 229 10.32 12.58 31.61
CA ARG A 229 9.96 11.35 30.86
C ARG A 229 9.10 11.66 29.64
N MET A 230 8.11 12.54 29.78
CA MET A 230 7.25 12.95 28.67
C MET A 230 8.02 13.74 27.61
N SER A 231 9.01 14.55 28.00
CA SER A 231 9.86 15.26 27.05
C SER A 231 10.76 14.31 26.26
N GLU A 232 11.32 13.29 26.92
CA GLU A 232 12.14 12.26 26.28
C GLU A 232 11.29 11.35 25.37
N ALA A 233 10.09 10.97 25.80
CA ALA A 233 9.14 10.23 24.99
C ALA A 233 8.69 11.02 23.74
N ARG A 234 8.50 12.34 23.86
CA ARG A 234 8.19 13.22 22.72
C ARG A 234 9.38 13.35 21.77
N ALA A 235 10.58 13.59 22.30
CA ALA A 235 11.79 13.71 21.49
C ALA A 235 12.10 12.40 20.73
N THR A 236 11.91 11.24 21.36
CA THR A 236 12.08 9.93 20.72
C THR A 236 11.00 9.67 19.67
N ALA A 237 9.74 10.00 19.94
CA ALA A 237 8.65 9.90 18.96
C ALA A 237 8.87 10.82 17.75
N GLU A 238 9.32 12.06 17.97
CA GLU A 238 9.68 13.00 16.91
C GLU A 238 10.88 12.51 16.10
N ALA A 239 11.91 11.96 16.75
CA ALA A 239 13.07 11.39 16.07
C ALA A 239 12.70 10.17 15.22
N ILE A 240 11.83 9.28 15.71
CA ILE A 240 11.29 8.15 14.94
C ILE A 240 10.49 8.67 13.75
N HIS A 241 9.60 9.64 13.96
CA HIS A 241 8.80 10.22 12.89
C HIS A 241 9.66 10.90 11.80
N GLN A 242 10.68 11.66 12.19
CA GLN A 242 11.63 12.28 11.28
C GLN A 242 12.44 11.24 10.49
N ARG A 243 12.87 10.18 11.17
CA ARG A 243 13.56 9.06 10.52
C ARG A 243 12.66 8.36 9.50
N ASP A 244 11.41 8.09 9.85
CA ASP A 244 10.44 7.46 8.93
C ASP A 244 10.12 8.37 7.75
N LEU A 245 10.00 9.68 7.97
CA LEU A 245 9.82 10.66 6.89
C LEU A 245 11.05 10.71 5.98
N ALA A 246 12.25 10.71 6.55
CA ALA A 246 13.50 10.70 5.80
C ALA A 246 13.64 9.42 4.95
N HIS A 247 13.26 8.26 5.49
CA HIS A 247 13.22 7.00 4.72
C HIS A 247 12.22 7.09 3.57
N LYS A 248 11.00 7.58 3.82
CA LYS A 248 9.99 7.78 2.75
C LYS A 248 10.46 8.72 1.65
N ILE A 249 11.08 9.84 2.00
CA ILE A 249 11.63 10.80 1.02
C ILE A 249 12.78 10.15 0.24
N ARG A 250 13.65 9.40 0.92
CA ARG A 250 14.74 8.67 0.28
C ARG A 250 14.21 7.66 -0.75
N ASP A 251 13.23 6.85 -0.36
CA ASP A 251 12.64 5.83 -1.24
C ASP A 251 11.97 6.48 -2.47
N GLN A 252 11.21 7.56 -2.26
CA GLN A 252 10.60 8.34 -3.35
C GLN A 252 11.64 8.95 -4.31
N ASN A 253 12.76 9.44 -3.79
CA ASN A 253 13.84 9.98 -4.60
C ASN A 253 14.52 8.88 -5.44
N ILE A 254 14.71 7.69 -4.87
CA ILE A 254 15.28 6.55 -5.59
C ILE A 254 14.33 6.09 -6.70
N GLU A 255 13.03 5.95 -6.44
CA GLU A 255 12.04 5.61 -7.46
C GLU A 255 12.01 6.64 -8.59
N SER A 256 12.06 7.93 -8.25
CA SER A 256 12.06 9.02 -9.24
C SER A 256 13.33 9.00 -10.10
N LEU A 257 14.49 8.73 -9.48
CA LEU A 257 15.75 8.60 -10.20
C LEU A 257 15.74 7.38 -11.13
N TYR A 258 15.28 6.24 -10.64
CA TYR A 258 15.13 5.02 -11.42
C TYR A 258 14.24 5.26 -12.64
N ALA A 259 13.06 5.83 -12.44
CA ALA A 259 12.13 6.11 -13.52
C ALA A 259 12.73 7.09 -14.55
N ALA A 260 13.45 8.13 -14.11
CA ALA A 260 14.16 9.05 -14.99
C ALA A 260 15.27 8.37 -15.80
N GLU A 261 16.05 7.45 -15.20
CA GLU A 261 17.08 6.71 -15.90
C GLU A 261 16.49 5.68 -16.88
N MET A 262 15.37 5.02 -16.54
CA MET A 262 14.67 4.13 -17.47
C MET A 262 14.07 4.91 -18.65
N ASN A 263 13.54 6.11 -18.43
CA ASN A 263 13.11 7.01 -19.51
C ASN A 263 14.26 7.39 -20.44
N LEU A 264 15.40 7.76 -19.88
CA LEU A 264 16.62 8.04 -20.66
C LEU A 264 17.09 6.80 -21.42
N GLY A 265 16.94 5.61 -20.83
CA GLY A 265 17.20 4.33 -21.46
C GLY A 265 16.29 4.10 -22.66
N SER A 266 14.98 4.27 -22.51
CA SER A 266 14.04 4.15 -23.63
C SER A 266 14.33 5.12 -24.76
N GLN A 267 14.57 6.40 -24.44
CA GLN A 267 14.94 7.39 -25.46
C GLN A 267 16.26 7.04 -26.16
N ALA A 268 17.21 6.48 -25.42
CA ALA A 268 18.47 6.02 -25.99
C ALA A 268 18.28 4.80 -26.88
N ALA A 269 17.44 3.83 -26.49
CA ALA A 269 17.20 2.59 -27.26
C ALA A 269 16.82 2.87 -28.73
N ASN A 270 16.13 3.99 -28.98
CA ASN A 270 15.65 4.37 -30.31
C ASN A 270 16.67 5.16 -31.15
N GLN A 271 17.84 5.46 -30.59
CA GLN A 271 18.94 6.14 -31.28
C GLN A 271 19.93 5.12 -31.84
N ALA A 272 20.53 5.42 -33.00
CA ALA A 272 21.60 4.60 -33.56
C ALA A 272 22.77 4.50 -32.54
N GLY A 273 23.17 3.27 -32.19
CA GLY A 273 24.21 3.02 -31.17
C GLY A 273 23.75 3.23 -29.72
N GLY A 274 22.47 3.48 -29.49
CA GLY A 274 21.94 3.79 -28.16
C GLY A 274 21.99 2.66 -27.15
N HIS A 275 22.14 1.41 -27.61
CA HIS A 275 22.27 0.22 -26.76
C HIS A 275 23.41 0.34 -25.73
N VAL A 276 24.52 1.02 -26.03
CA VAL A 276 25.62 1.26 -25.06
C VAL A 276 25.14 2.11 -23.89
N ARG A 277 24.35 3.14 -24.18
CA ARG A 277 23.78 4.01 -23.15
C ARG A 277 22.72 3.29 -22.34
N VAL A 278 21.90 2.45 -22.98
CA VAL A 278 20.94 1.57 -22.27
C VAL A 278 21.69 0.59 -21.36
N ALA A 279 22.80 0.01 -21.82
CA ALA A 279 23.65 -0.88 -21.02
C ALA A 279 24.14 -0.19 -19.75
N ALA A 280 24.72 1.01 -19.91
CA ALA A 280 25.29 1.78 -18.81
C ALA A 280 24.23 2.25 -17.81
N LEU A 281 23.02 2.61 -18.28
CA LEU A 281 21.91 3.00 -17.41
C LEU A 281 21.35 1.80 -16.64
N THR A 282 21.15 0.67 -17.31
CA THR A 282 20.60 -0.55 -16.68
C THR A 282 21.59 -1.20 -15.71
N GLU A 283 22.90 -1.17 -15.98
CA GLU A 283 23.92 -1.80 -15.14
C GLU A 283 24.02 -1.20 -13.73
N LYS A 284 23.72 0.09 -13.56
CA LYS A 284 23.70 0.76 -12.25
C LYS A 284 22.67 0.19 -11.27
N TRP A 285 21.60 -0.40 -11.80
CA TRP A 285 20.47 -0.90 -11.01
C TRP A 285 20.55 -2.41 -10.77
N ILE A 286 21.68 -3.05 -11.08
CA ILE A 286 21.91 -4.44 -10.68
C ILE A 286 22.10 -4.45 -9.16
N PRO A 287 21.24 -5.14 -8.39
CA PRO A 287 21.30 -5.11 -6.93
C PRO A 287 22.60 -5.74 -6.44
N THR A 288 23.28 -5.06 -5.50
CA THR A 288 24.30 -5.70 -4.67
C THR A 288 23.60 -6.45 -3.53
N SER A 289 24.24 -7.46 -2.91
CA SER A 289 23.62 -8.48 -2.04
C SER A 289 22.88 -7.98 -0.77
N SER A 290 22.68 -6.67 -0.61
CA SER A 290 21.96 -6.02 0.49
C SER A 290 20.96 -4.93 0.07
N ASP A 291 20.88 -4.58 -1.22
CA ASP A 291 20.01 -3.49 -1.69
C ASP A 291 18.61 -4.00 -2.07
N MET A 292 17.60 -3.14 -1.88
CA MET A 292 16.24 -3.38 -2.38
C MET A 292 16.29 -3.44 -3.92
N ASP A 293 15.68 -4.47 -4.51
CA ASP A 293 15.65 -4.62 -5.97
C ASP A 293 14.62 -3.67 -6.56
N TYR A 294 15.09 -2.57 -7.16
CA TYR A 294 14.24 -1.56 -7.81
C TYR A 294 13.91 -1.92 -9.27
N ARG A 295 14.47 -3.00 -9.82
CA ARG A 295 14.24 -3.40 -11.20
C ARG A 295 12.80 -3.88 -11.38
N ALA A 296 12.11 -3.30 -12.35
CA ALA A 296 10.82 -3.77 -12.82
C ALA A 296 10.90 -4.18 -14.30
N TRP A 297 9.76 -4.47 -14.93
CA TRP A 297 9.68 -4.98 -16.30
C TRP A 297 10.42 -4.10 -17.31
N GLU A 298 10.41 -2.78 -17.13
CA GLU A 298 11.10 -1.85 -18.00
C GLU A 298 12.62 -2.02 -17.99
N TRP A 299 13.19 -2.36 -16.83
CA TRP A 299 14.61 -2.66 -16.73
C TRP A 299 14.93 -3.91 -17.53
N TYR A 300 14.12 -4.97 -17.40
CA TYR A 300 14.33 -6.21 -18.14
C TYR A 300 14.12 -6.03 -19.64
N TYR A 301 13.12 -5.25 -20.06
CA TYR A 301 12.89 -4.89 -21.46
C TYR A 301 14.08 -4.10 -22.02
N LEU A 302 14.49 -3.02 -21.35
CA LEU A 302 15.63 -2.23 -21.80
C LEU A 302 16.92 -3.04 -21.80
N ARG A 303 17.12 -3.91 -20.81
CA ARG A 303 18.27 -4.81 -20.75
C ARG A 303 18.23 -5.86 -21.86
N SER A 304 17.07 -6.36 -22.22
CA SER A 304 16.92 -7.31 -23.32
C SER A 304 17.24 -6.68 -24.67
N LEU A 305 17.03 -5.37 -24.85
CA LEU A 305 17.50 -4.64 -26.03
C LEU A 305 19.03 -4.50 -26.08
N VAL A 306 19.72 -4.66 -24.95
CA VAL A 306 21.18 -4.61 -24.83
C VAL A 306 21.73 -6.01 -24.98
N HIS A 307 21.88 -6.45 -26.22
CA HIS A 307 22.74 -7.60 -26.48
C HIS A 307 24.18 -7.11 -26.54
N ARG A 308 25.09 -7.80 -25.83
CA ARG A 308 26.51 -7.43 -25.77
C ARG A 308 27.15 -7.58 -27.15
N GLU A 309 27.06 -6.52 -27.94
CA GLU A 309 27.99 -6.22 -29.02
C GLU A 309 29.35 -6.02 -28.37
N SER A 310 30.28 -6.90 -28.68
CA SER A 310 31.67 -6.72 -28.28
C SER A 310 32.34 -5.63 -29.12
N HIS A 311 31.98 -5.54 -30.42
CA HIS A 311 32.58 -4.61 -31.37
C HIS A 311 31.57 -4.19 -32.44
N VAL A 312 31.65 -2.92 -32.85
CA VAL A 312 30.95 -2.36 -34.01
C VAL A 312 31.97 -1.66 -34.88
N ILE A 313 32.01 -2.04 -36.16
CA ILE A 313 32.92 -1.47 -37.14
C ILE A 313 32.09 -0.86 -38.26
N GLU A 314 32.27 0.44 -38.49
CA GLU A 314 31.70 1.12 -39.64
C GLU A 314 32.46 0.73 -40.90
N LEU A 315 31.72 0.30 -41.91
CA LEU A 315 32.23 -0.12 -43.21
C LEU A 315 32.08 1.02 -44.23
N THR A 316 32.97 1.03 -45.20
CA THR A 316 32.99 1.98 -46.33
C THR A 316 31.75 1.83 -47.22
N ASN A 317 31.26 0.59 -47.39
CA ASN A 317 30.06 0.29 -48.18
C ASN A 317 29.22 -0.83 -47.52
N ARG A 318 28.09 -1.17 -48.13
CA ARG A 318 27.22 -2.25 -47.69
C ARG A 318 27.94 -3.58 -47.84
N ALA A 319 27.90 -4.39 -46.80
CA ALA A 319 28.45 -5.75 -46.83
C ALA A 319 27.34 -6.76 -47.10
N THR A 320 27.63 -7.73 -47.96
CA THR A 320 26.68 -8.75 -48.42
C THR A 320 26.94 -10.11 -47.80
N ARG A 321 28.19 -10.43 -47.46
CA ARG A 321 28.61 -11.71 -46.87
C ARG A 321 29.68 -11.50 -45.81
N VAL A 322 29.61 -12.31 -44.76
CA VAL A 322 30.62 -12.42 -43.71
C VAL A 322 30.89 -13.89 -43.44
N GLN A 323 32.15 -14.29 -43.28
CA GLN A 323 32.50 -15.66 -42.95
C GLN A 323 33.87 -15.76 -42.24
N PHE A 324 33.90 -16.42 -41.10
CA PHE A 324 35.14 -16.88 -40.48
C PHE A 324 35.75 -18.01 -41.31
N ASN A 325 37.07 -18.06 -41.33
CA ASN A 325 37.73 -19.28 -41.81
C ASN A 325 37.58 -20.40 -40.77
N HIS A 326 37.89 -21.65 -41.14
CA HIS A 326 37.63 -22.82 -40.29
C HIS A 326 38.45 -22.79 -38.99
N LYS A 327 39.69 -22.29 -39.06
CA LYS A 327 40.54 -22.00 -37.88
C LYS A 327 40.06 -20.86 -36.99
N ALA A 328 39.12 -20.04 -37.44
CA ALA A 328 38.61 -18.86 -36.76
C ALA A 328 39.67 -17.82 -36.34
N ASP A 329 40.77 -17.76 -37.09
CA ASP A 329 41.85 -16.77 -36.95
C ASP A 329 41.77 -15.67 -38.03
N LYS A 330 40.84 -15.77 -38.99
CA LYS A 330 40.54 -14.74 -39.99
C LYS A 330 39.03 -14.58 -40.17
N LEU A 331 38.56 -13.36 -40.39
CA LEU A 331 37.18 -13.05 -40.77
C LEU A 331 37.16 -12.35 -42.14
N ALA A 332 36.48 -12.93 -43.12
CA ALA A 332 36.27 -12.30 -44.42
C ALA A 332 34.95 -11.52 -44.45
N VAL A 333 34.97 -10.33 -45.03
CA VAL A 333 33.79 -9.47 -45.24
C VAL A 333 33.77 -9.00 -46.68
N ALA A 334 32.74 -9.40 -47.42
CA ALA A 334 32.50 -8.94 -48.80
C ALA A 334 31.62 -7.71 -48.80
N MET A 335 32.08 -6.70 -49.52
CA MET A 335 31.34 -5.49 -49.86
C MET A 335 31.30 -5.32 -51.37
N GLU A 336 30.49 -4.39 -51.83
CA GLU A 336 30.48 -4.00 -53.23
C GLU A 336 31.86 -3.44 -53.65
N GLY A 337 32.54 -4.18 -54.55
CA GLY A 337 33.84 -3.80 -55.12
C GLY A 337 35.07 -4.17 -54.29
N GLU A 338 34.92 -4.75 -53.10
CA GLU A 338 36.06 -5.15 -52.28
C GLU A 338 35.77 -6.30 -51.30
N LEU A 339 36.82 -7.05 -50.98
CA LEU A 339 36.83 -8.06 -49.92
C LEU A 339 37.87 -7.66 -48.86
N LEU A 340 37.46 -7.61 -47.59
CA LEU A 340 38.35 -7.35 -46.47
C LEU A 340 38.56 -8.60 -45.63
N ILE A 341 39.79 -8.79 -45.16
CA ILE A 341 40.14 -9.81 -44.17
C ILE A 341 40.50 -9.09 -42.87
N TYR A 342 39.80 -9.45 -41.80
CA TYR A 342 40.03 -8.95 -40.45
C TYR A 342 40.71 -10.01 -39.58
N ASP A 343 41.55 -9.55 -38.67
CA ASP A 343 42.03 -10.33 -37.52
C ASP A 343 40.94 -10.31 -36.43
N PRO A 344 40.31 -11.46 -36.07
CA PRO A 344 39.26 -11.54 -35.05
C PRO A 344 39.71 -11.22 -33.62
N GLU A 345 41.02 -11.21 -33.33
CA GLU A 345 41.54 -10.85 -32.02
C GLU A 345 41.70 -9.33 -31.86
N THR A 346 42.07 -8.63 -32.94
CA THR A 346 42.31 -7.18 -32.90
C THR A 346 41.27 -6.33 -33.62
N TRP A 347 40.41 -6.95 -34.42
CA TRP A 347 39.39 -6.32 -35.29
C TRP A 347 39.96 -5.30 -36.27
N LYS A 348 41.24 -5.44 -36.61
CA LYS A 348 41.90 -4.64 -37.64
C LYS A 348 41.88 -5.35 -38.97
N VAL A 349 41.89 -4.55 -40.05
CA VAL A 349 42.01 -5.07 -41.41
C VAL A 349 43.44 -5.55 -41.64
N ASP A 350 43.60 -6.85 -41.87
CA ASP A 350 44.86 -7.49 -42.24
C ASP A 350 45.12 -7.39 -43.74
N GLN A 351 44.08 -7.55 -44.54
CA GLN A 351 44.17 -7.57 -46.00
C GLN A 351 42.95 -6.92 -46.67
N ARG A 352 43.19 -6.34 -47.85
CA ARG A 352 42.16 -5.75 -48.71
C ARG A 352 42.38 -6.24 -50.14
N PHE A 353 41.33 -6.76 -50.75
CA PHE A 353 41.29 -7.15 -52.15
C PHE A 353 40.26 -6.29 -52.89
N ALA A 354 40.73 -5.42 -53.78
CA ALA A 354 39.85 -4.70 -54.68
C ALA A 354 39.43 -5.62 -55.83
N THR A 355 38.17 -5.58 -56.23
CA THR A 355 37.66 -6.42 -57.32
C THR A 355 36.77 -5.63 -58.28
N GLU A 356 36.91 -5.90 -59.58
CA GLU A 356 36.01 -5.39 -60.62
C GLU A 356 34.76 -6.25 -60.80
N ALA A 357 34.55 -7.25 -59.94
CA ALA A 357 33.39 -8.14 -59.98
C ALA A 357 32.12 -7.51 -59.36
N GLY A 358 32.18 -6.29 -58.81
CA GLY A 358 31.01 -5.64 -58.21
C GLY A 358 30.57 -6.29 -56.89
N SER A 359 29.26 -6.45 -56.69
CA SER A 359 28.68 -7.04 -55.48
C SER A 359 28.80 -8.57 -55.48
N PHE A 360 29.25 -9.15 -54.37
CA PHE A 360 29.30 -10.59 -54.18
C PHE A 360 27.99 -11.12 -53.58
N ALA A 361 27.33 -12.02 -54.29
CA ALA A 361 26.11 -12.69 -53.84
C ALA A 361 26.41 -13.84 -52.86
N SER A 362 27.60 -14.43 -52.93
CA SER A 362 28.02 -15.51 -52.03
C SER A 362 29.54 -15.59 -51.91
N MET A 363 29.99 -16.16 -50.79
CA MET A 363 31.39 -16.36 -50.45
C MET A 363 31.53 -17.70 -49.74
N SER A 364 32.62 -18.41 -50.00
CA SER A 364 32.95 -19.64 -49.29
C SER A 364 34.46 -19.78 -49.12
N TRP A 365 34.91 -19.97 -47.88
CA TRP A 365 36.28 -20.39 -47.57
C TRP A 365 36.52 -21.83 -48.04
N CYS A 366 37.67 -22.06 -48.67
CA CYS A 366 38.15 -23.40 -48.93
C CYS A 366 38.49 -24.08 -47.59
N PRO A 367 38.20 -25.39 -47.40
CA PRO A 367 38.51 -26.12 -46.16
C PRO A 367 39.97 -26.09 -45.70
N ASN A 368 40.90 -25.70 -46.57
CA ASN A 368 42.32 -25.53 -46.24
C ASN A 368 42.67 -24.13 -45.68
N ASP A 369 41.69 -23.22 -45.57
CA ASP A 369 41.80 -21.83 -45.13
C ASP A 369 42.75 -20.93 -45.94
N ARG A 370 43.18 -21.38 -47.13
CA ARG A 370 44.07 -20.63 -48.01
C ARG A 370 43.31 -19.85 -49.07
N TYR A 371 42.27 -20.46 -49.64
CA TYR A 371 41.50 -19.86 -50.73
C TYR A 371 40.13 -19.39 -50.28
N ILE A 372 39.66 -18.29 -50.87
CA ILE A 372 38.27 -17.83 -50.77
C ILE A 372 37.70 -17.78 -52.18
N ALA A 373 36.54 -18.38 -52.39
CA ALA A 373 35.78 -18.23 -53.61
C ALA A 373 34.61 -17.28 -53.39
N CYS A 374 34.39 -16.37 -54.34
CA CYS A 374 33.30 -15.41 -54.32
C CYS A 374 32.51 -15.50 -55.64
N ALA A 375 31.19 -15.62 -55.51
CA ALA A 375 30.24 -15.53 -56.61
C ALA A 375 29.68 -14.11 -56.71
N SER A 376 29.69 -13.52 -57.90
CA SER A 376 29.28 -12.14 -58.13
C SER A 376 28.03 -12.02 -59.00
N GLU A 377 27.23 -10.99 -58.69
CA GLU A 377 26.03 -10.61 -59.45
C GLU A 377 26.37 -10.15 -60.89
N GLN A 378 27.63 -9.86 -61.20
CA GLN A 378 28.13 -9.53 -62.53
C GLN A 378 28.64 -10.76 -63.30
N SER A 379 28.08 -11.93 -63.01
CA SER A 379 28.40 -13.20 -63.68
C SER A 379 29.87 -13.60 -63.57
N ALA A 380 30.49 -13.28 -62.43
CA ALA A 380 31.91 -13.55 -62.19
C ALA A 380 32.12 -14.50 -61.01
N LEU A 381 33.04 -15.45 -61.18
CA LEU A 381 33.65 -16.23 -60.11
C LEU A 381 35.06 -15.68 -59.86
N VAL A 382 35.35 -15.31 -58.62
CA VAL A 382 36.68 -14.87 -58.19
C VAL A 382 37.20 -15.83 -57.13
N ILE A 383 38.42 -16.35 -57.31
CA ILE A 383 39.13 -17.15 -56.31
C ILE A 383 40.37 -16.37 -55.88
N LEU A 384 40.46 -16.08 -54.60
CA LEU A 384 41.57 -15.34 -53.99
C LEU A 384 42.43 -16.29 -53.17
N ASP A 385 43.75 -16.10 -53.23
CA ASP A 385 44.72 -16.75 -52.36
C ASP A 385 45.12 -15.76 -51.25
N VAL A 386 44.65 -16.06 -50.03
CA VAL A 386 44.81 -15.19 -48.86
C VAL A 386 46.24 -15.20 -48.32
N ASP A 387 47.00 -16.27 -48.55
CA ASP A 387 48.38 -16.36 -48.07
C ASP A 387 49.33 -15.57 -48.97
N SER A 388 49.13 -15.67 -50.30
CA SER A 388 49.91 -14.92 -51.29
C SER A 388 49.41 -13.49 -51.52
N LYS A 389 48.23 -13.13 -50.99
CA LYS A 389 47.54 -11.85 -51.20
C LYS A 389 47.31 -11.54 -52.69
N SER A 390 46.93 -12.57 -53.46
CA SER A 390 46.75 -12.44 -54.91
C SER A 390 45.46 -13.10 -55.38
N GLU A 391 44.97 -12.68 -56.55
CA GLU A 391 43.88 -13.34 -57.24
C GLU A 391 44.40 -14.58 -57.98
N LEU A 392 43.85 -15.76 -57.66
CA LEU A 392 44.23 -17.02 -58.29
C LEU A 392 43.53 -17.20 -59.63
N LEU A 393 42.26 -16.83 -59.70
CA LEU A 393 41.40 -17.02 -60.86
C LEU A 393 40.23 -16.01 -60.84
N GLN A 394 39.98 -15.37 -61.97
CA GLN A 394 38.72 -14.68 -62.25
C GLN A 394 38.14 -15.20 -63.56
N VAL A 395 36.91 -15.68 -63.50
CA VAL A 395 36.15 -16.16 -64.67
C VAL A 395 34.86 -15.35 -64.74
N ARG A 396 34.55 -14.82 -65.92
CA ARG A 396 33.30 -14.11 -66.18
C ARG A 396 32.59 -14.75 -67.36
N ASP A 397 31.36 -15.21 -67.16
CA ASP A 397 30.51 -15.73 -68.23
C ASP A 397 29.08 -15.22 -68.11
N THR A 398 28.77 -14.18 -68.88
CA THR A 398 27.45 -13.53 -68.88
C THR A 398 26.35 -14.39 -69.49
N LYS A 399 26.68 -15.50 -70.17
CA LYS A 399 25.67 -16.38 -70.77
C LYS A 399 24.96 -17.25 -69.74
N LEU A 400 25.60 -17.51 -68.61
CA LEU A 400 25.09 -18.38 -67.55
C LEU A 400 24.20 -17.65 -66.53
N GLY A 401 24.06 -16.33 -66.65
CA GLY A 401 23.34 -15.49 -65.69
C GLY A 401 24.23 -15.01 -64.54
N GLN A 402 23.60 -14.44 -63.51
CA GLN A 402 24.28 -13.96 -62.32
C GLN A 402 24.71 -15.13 -61.45
N PHE A 403 25.92 -15.09 -60.90
CA PHE A 403 26.39 -16.15 -60.00
C PHE A 403 25.86 -15.85 -58.60
N THR A 404 24.99 -16.72 -58.10
CA THR A 404 24.22 -16.48 -56.86
C THR A 404 24.82 -17.20 -55.66
N SER A 405 25.49 -18.34 -55.87
CA SER A 405 26.08 -19.11 -54.79
C SER A 405 27.32 -19.90 -55.21
N VAL A 406 28.18 -20.22 -54.25
CA VAL A 406 29.41 -20.99 -54.43
C VAL A 406 29.65 -21.90 -53.22
N ALA A 407 30.10 -23.13 -53.44
CA ALA A 407 30.39 -24.09 -52.37
C ALA A 407 31.61 -24.97 -52.71
N TRP A 408 32.49 -25.18 -51.73
CA TRP A 408 33.65 -26.06 -51.83
C TRP A 408 33.30 -27.49 -51.48
N ASN A 409 33.94 -28.46 -52.14
CA ASN A 409 33.92 -29.83 -51.66
C ASN A 409 34.81 -29.97 -50.41
N ALA A 410 34.61 -31.04 -49.64
CA ALA A 410 35.32 -31.28 -48.38
C ALA A 410 36.86 -31.34 -48.51
N SER A 411 37.38 -31.77 -49.67
CA SER A 411 38.84 -31.80 -49.91
C SER A 411 39.43 -30.46 -50.33
N GLY A 412 38.60 -29.46 -50.65
CA GLY A 412 39.04 -28.15 -51.15
C GLY A 412 39.63 -28.18 -52.57
N THR A 413 39.43 -29.27 -53.31
CA THR A 413 39.98 -29.44 -54.67
C THR A 413 38.98 -29.06 -55.76
N ARG A 414 37.68 -29.15 -55.45
CA ARG A 414 36.59 -28.82 -56.36
C ARG A 414 35.69 -27.75 -55.77
N LEU A 415 35.10 -26.98 -56.66
CA LEU A 415 34.19 -25.89 -56.33
C LEU A 415 32.96 -25.98 -57.23
N ILE A 416 31.77 -25.72 -56.72
CA ILE A 416 30.56 -25.62 -57.54
C ILE A 416 29.97 -24.23 -57.44
N VAL A 417 29.49 -23.71 -58.56
CA VAL A 417 28.86 -22.39 -58.68
C VAL A 417 27.44 -22.56 -59.21
N GLY A 418 26.49 -21.88 -58.56
CA GLY A 418 25.08 -21.82 -58.95
C GLY A 418 24.71 -20.46 -59.52
N THR A 419 23.74 -20.43 -60.44
CA THR A 419 23.28 -19.17 -61.07
C THR A 419 21.78 -18.92 -60.94
N ASP A 420 21.40 -17.66 -61.16
CA ASP A 420 20.00 -17.21 -61.25
C ASP A 420 19.28 -17.72 -62.51
N GLN A 421 19.94 -18.45 -63.41
CA GLN A 421 19.32 -19.13 -64.57
C GLN A 421 19.28 -20.66 -64.41
N GLY A 422 19.66 -21.15 -63.22
CA GLY A 422 19.61 -22.56 -62.86
C GLY A 422 20.84 -23.37 -63.27
N TYR A 423 21.93 -22.73 -63.70
CA TYR A 423 23.15 -23.43 -64.05
C TYR A 423 23.95 -23.82 -62.80
N LEU A 424 24.44 -25.06 -62.78
CA LEU A 424 25.41 -25.60 -61.83
C LEU A 424 26.70 -25.92 -62.58
N THR A 425 27.76 -25.18 -62.30
CA THR A 425 29.07 -25.43 -62.91
C THR A 425 30.04 -25.98 -61.89
N LEU A 426 30.52 -27.20 -62.10
CA LEU A 426 31.56 -27.83 -61.29
C LEU A 426 32.93 -27.45 -61.84
N TRP A 427 33.79 -26.94 -60.99
CA TRP A 427 35.14 -26.48 -61.28
C TRP A 427 36.17 -27.32 -60.56
N ASP A 428 37.28 -27.55 -61.26
CA ASP A 428 38.51 -28.05 -60.66
C ASP A 428 39.49 -26.89 -60.47
N VAL A 429 39.94 -26.71 -59.23
CA VAL A 429 40.70 -25.50 -58.85
C VAL A 429 42.16 -25.59 -59.26
N GLU A 430 42.73 -26.80 -59.30
CA GLU A 430 44.12 -27.01 -59.71
C GLU A 430 44.29 -26.79 -61.22
N SER A 431 43.40 -27.36 -62.03
CA SER A 431 43.40 -27.16 -63.49
C SER A 431 42.79 -25.83 -63.92
N LYS A 432 42.13 -25.10 -63.01
CA LYS A 432 41.41 -23.84 -63.27
C LYS A 432 40.41 -23.97 -64.43
N SER A 433 39.69 -25.09 -64.48
CA SER A 433 38.77 -25.40 -65.58
C SER A 433 37.43 -25.94 -65.09
N ALA A 434 36.38 -25.68 -65.87
CA ALA A 434 35.06 -26.26 -65.63
C ALA A 434 35.07 -27.74 -66.05
N LEU A 435 34.70 -28.62 -65.12
CA LEU A 435 34.57 -30.06 -65.35
C LEU A 435 33.22 -30.43 -65.97
N SER A 436 32.14 -29.79 -65.50
CA SER A 436 30.79 -30.03 -65.98
C SER A 436 29.89 -28.83 -65.77
N GLU A 437 28.88 -28.73 -66.62
CA GLU A 437 27.79 -27.76 -66.52
C GLU A 437 26.47 -28.53 -66.59
N ASP A 438 25.64 -28.35 -65.57
CA ASP A 438 24.29 -28.90 -65.45
C ASP A 438 23.29 -27.76 -65.35
N ARG A 439 22.03 -28.00 -65.74
CA ARG A 439 20.97 -26.98 -65.65
C ARG A 439 19.72 -27.54 -64.97
N LEU A 440 19.34 -26.91 -63.88
CA LEU A 440 18.07 -27.13 -63.19
C LEU A 440 16.94 -26.33 -63.84
N SER A 441 15.70 -26.75 -63.62
CA SER A 441 14.50 -26.10 -64.16
C SER A 441 14.14 -24.76 -63.50
N THR A 442 14.95 -24.28 -62.56
CA THR A 442 14.67 -23.12 -61.72
C THR A 442 15.94 -22.40 -61.30
N ASN A 443 15.79 -21.19 -60.77
CA ASN A 443 16.88 -20.34 -60.34
C ASN A 443 17.46 -20.85 -59.02
N ILE A 444 18.79 -20.90 -58.93
CA ILE A 444 19.52 -21.32 -57.73
C ILE A 444 19.80 -20.09 -56.88
N ARG A 445 19.56 -20.17 -55.57
CA ARG A 445 19.78 -19.06 -54.64
C ARG A 445 20.91 -19.31 -53.65
N ALA A 446 21.05 -20.55 -53.22
CA ALA A 446 22.01 -20.98 -52.22
C ALA A 446 22.50 -22.40 -52.46
N LEU A 447 23.73 -22.65 -52.05
CA LEU A 447 24.43 -23.93 -52.20
C LEU A 447 25.21 -24.21 -50.94
N ASP A 448 25.19 -25.46 -50.51
CA ASP A 448 26.10 -25.93 -49.48
C ASP A 448 26.47 -27.41 -49.70
N TRP A 449 27.76 -27.70 -49.65
CA TRP A 449 28.28 -29.04 -49.95
C TRP A 449 28.29 -29.87 -48.67
N HIS A 450 27.76 -31.09 -48.74
CA HIS A 450 27.75 -32.00 -47.61
C HIS A 450 29.19 -32.28 -47.11
N PRO A 451 29.48 -32.18 -45.80
CA PRO A 451 30.85 -32.16 -45.29
C PRO A 451 31.64 -33.46 -45.48
N GLN A 452 30.97 -34.62 -45.66
CA GLN A 452 31.65 -35.90 -45.91
C GLN A 452 31.20 -36.65 -47.19
N GLN A 453 30.25 -36.13 -47.96
CA GLN A 453 29.65 -36.87 -49.08
C GLN A 453 29.64 -36.02 -50.36
N PRO A 454 29.63 -36.62 -51.55
CA PRO A 454 29.54 -35.89 -52.83
C PRO A 454 28.11 -35.38 -53.11
N ILE A 455 27.41 -34.90 -52.07
CA ILE A 455 26.05 -34.38 -52.13
C ILE A 455 26.07 -32.87 -51.95
N LEU A 456 25.30 -32.16 -52.76
CA LEU A 456 25.11 -30.73 -52.71
C LEU A 456 23.66 -30.43 -52.30
N ALA A 457 23.48 -29.60 -51.27
CA ALA A 457 22.18 -29.02 -50.95
C ALA A 457 21.99 -27.74 -51.78
N ILE A 458 20.79 -27.58 -52.33
CA ILE A 458 20.45 -26.49 -53.26
C ILE A 458 19.14 -25.84 -52.82
N GLY A 459 19.19 -24.56 -52.47
CA GLY A 459 18.02 -23.72 -52.23
C GLY A 459 17.57 -23.03 -53.51
N CYS A 460 16.29 -23.15 -53.86
CA CYS A 460 15.75 -22.69 -55.14
C CYS A 460 14.61 -21.67 -55.02
N VAL A 461 14.41 -20.90 -56.09
CA VAL A 461 13.32 -19.89 -56.21
C VAL A 461 11.93 -20.53 -56.29
N ASP A 462 11.83 -21.75 -56.80
CA ASP A 462 10.57 -22.50 -56.86
C ASP A 462 10.14 -23.12 -55.51
N ARG A 463 10.78 -22.67 -54.41
CA ARG A 463 10.57 -23.12 -53.02
C ARG A 463 11.13 -24.51 -52.72
N ALA A 464 11.80 -25.16 -53.67
CA ALA A 464 12.37 -26.47 -53.42
C ALA A 464 13.76 -26.40 -52.77
N VAL A 465 13.98 -27.33 -51.85
CA VAL A 465 15.28 -27.75 -51.35
C VAL A 465 15.62 -29.05 -52.05
N ARG A 466 16.75 -29.10 -52.76
CA ARG A 466 17.18 -30.27 -53.55
C ARG A 466 18.51 -30.77 -53.07
N LEU A 467 18.64 -32.09 -53.01
CA LEU A 467 19.92 -32.77 -52.81
C LEU A 467 20.39 -33.34 -54.13
N TRP A 468 21.57 -32.92 -54.59
CA TRP A 468 22.13 -33.30 -55.88
C TRP A 468 23.43 -34.05 -55.70
N HIS A 469 23.58 -35.21 -56.34
CA HIS A 469 24.82 -35.95 -56.31
C HIS A 469 25.79 -35.41 -57.35
N THR A 470 26.91 -34.85 -56.90
CA THR A 470 27.87 -34.15 -57.77
C THR A 470 28.57 -35.06 -58.78
N ASP A 471 29.05 -36.24 -58.37
CA ASP A 471 29.74 -37.15 -59.33
C ASP A 471 28.77 -37.87 -60.29
N ARG A 472 27.61 -38.33 -59.79
CA ARG A 472 26.57 -39.01 -60.59
C ARG A 472 25.72 -38.06 -61.41
N ARG A 473 25.71 -36.76 -61.08
CA ARG A 473 24.95 -35.70 -61.73
C ARG A 473 23.45 -36.01 -61.79
N GLU A 474 22.90 -36.40 -60.63
CA GLU A 474 21.49 -36.74 -60.49
C GLU A 474 20.88 -36.20 -59.19
N LEU A 475 19.56 -36.01 -59.21
CA LEU A 475 18.76 -35.62 -58.05
C LEU A 475 18.64 -36.81 -57.09
N VAL A 476 19.00 -36.60 -55.82
CA VAL A 476 18.91 -37.59 -54.75
C VAL A 476 17.59 -37.45 -53.98
N ALA A 477 17.22 -36.22 -53.63
CA ALA A 477 15.98 -35.93 -52.92
C ALA A 477 15.51 -34.51 -53.24
N GLU A 478 14.20 -34.28 -53.13
CA GLU A 478 13.57 -32.98 -53.30
C GLU A 478 12.47 -32.81 -52.25
N LYS A 479 12.45 -31.62 -51.65
CA LYS A 479 11.39 -31.21 -50.73
C LYS A 479 10.98 -29.78 -51.05
N PHE A 480 9.69 -29.55 -51.23
CA PHE A 480 9.16 -28.19 -51.31
C PHE A 480 9.02 -27.63 -49.89
N ALA A 481 9.63 -26.47 -49.65
CA ALA A 481 9.35 -25.67 -48.47
C ALA A 481 7.91 -25.15 -48.57
N ASP A 482 7.17 -25.14 -47.45
CA ASP A 482 5.78 -24.65 -47.48
C ASP A 482 5.67 -23.12 -47.51
N SER A 483 6.81 -22.41 -47.44
CA SER A 483 6.90 -20.95 -47.55
C SER A 483 7.30 -20.50 -48.96
N ASP A 484 7.69 -19.24 -49.11
CA ASP A 484 8.29 -18.68 -50.33
C ASP A 484 9.74 -19.20 -50.58
N TRP A 485 10.47 -18.64 -51.55
CA TRP A 485 11.76 -19.15 -52.01
C TRP A 485 12.80 -19.37 -50.89
N VAL A 486 13.70 -20.34 -51.11
CA VAL A 486 14.77 -20.66 -50.15
C VAL A 486 15.92 -19.68 -50.33
N SER A 487 16.16 -18.84 -49.32
CA SER A 487 17.19 -17.80 -49.32
C SER A 487 18.59 -18.36 -49.04
N ASP A 488 18.70 -19.30 -48.10
CA ASP A 488 19.96 -19.97 -47.77
C ASP A 488 19.77 -21.41 -47.28
N VAL A 489 20.81 -22.23 -47.42
CA VAL A 489 20.88 -23.64 -46.98
C VAL A 489 22.23 -23.93 -46.33
N LYS A 490 22.25 -24.66 -45.20
CA LYS A 490 23.47 -25.04 -44.48
C LYS A 490 23.39 -26.42 -43.83
N TRP A 491 24.34 -27.29 -44.12
CA TRP A 491 24.57 -28.53 -43.39
C TRP A 491 25.14 -28.24 -42.01
N ASP A 492 24.75 -29.05 -41.04
CA ASP A 492 25.45 -29.12 -39.75
C ASP A 492 26.84 -29.75 -39.93
N SER A 493 27.71 -29.63 -38.92
CA SER A 493 29.12 -30.07 -39.03
C SER A 493 29.27 -31.56 -39.40
N LYS A 494 28.27 -32.38 -39.07
CA LYS A 494 28.22 -33.83 -39.31
C LYS A 494 27.50 -34.22 -40.60
N GLY A 495 26.87 -33.28 -41.31
CA GLY A 495 26.01 -33.57 -42.47
C GLY A 495 24.75 -34.35 -42.11
N SER A 496 24.36 -34.37 -40.84
CA SER A 496 23.20 -35.12 -40.34
C SER A 496 21.91 -34.33 -40.46
N ARG A 497 22.00 -32.99 -40.45
CA ARG A 497 20.86 -32.08 -40.56
C ARG A 497 21.16 -30.95 -41.54
N LEU A 498 20.11 -30.52 -42.23
CA LEU A 498 20.15 -29.40 -43.17
C LEU A 498 19.21 -28.30 -42.67
N ALA A 499 19.76 -27.12 -42.35
CA ALA A 499 18.99 -25.93 -42.06
C ALA A 499 18.70 -25.16 -43.35
N THR A 500 17.50 -24.61 -43.44
CA THR A 500 17.09 -23.74 -44.55
C THR A 500 16.34 -22.54 -44.02
N VAL A 501 16.50 -21.41 -44.71
CA VAL A 501 15.74 -20.19 -44.44
C VAL A 501 15.10 -19.66 -45.72
N SER A 502 13.97 -18.99 -45.59
CA SER A 502 13.20 -18.46 -46.72
C SER A 502 12.88 -16.98 -46.61
N ILE A 503 12.60 -16.35 -47.76
CA ILE A 503 12.12 -14.97 -47.82
C ILE A 503 10.72 -14.82 -47.23
N GLY A 504 9.96 -15.93 -47.17
CA GLY A 504 8.66 -15.99 -46.50
C GLY A 504 8.79 -16.03 -44.98
N GLY A 505 10.01 -16.04 -44.44
CA GLY A 505 10.27 -16.04 -43.00
C GLY A 505 10.43 -17.43 -42.38
N ALA A 506 10.29 -18.51 -43.14
CA ALA A 506 10.40 -19.85 -42.57
C ALA A 506 11.86 -20.25 -42.35
N THR A 507 12.17 -20.77 -41.17
CA THR A 507 13.38 -21.53 -40.85
C THR A 507 12.98 -22.99 -40.68
N SER A 508 13.62 -23.90 -41.42
CA SER A 508 13.32 -25.34 -41.34
C SER A 508 14.61 -26.13 -41.16
N ILE A 509 14.54 -27.23 -40.40
CA ILE A 509 15.61 -28.20 -40.25
C ILE A 509 15.09 -29.54 -40.75
N TYR A 510 15.84 -30.15 -41.65
CA TYR A 510 15.59 -31.48 -42.17
C TYR A 510 16.64 -32.46 -41.67
N SER A 511 16.27 -33.70 -41.35
CA SER A 511 17.22 -34.78 -41.05
C SER A 511 17.61 -35.52 -42.32
N GLY A 512 18.88 -35.91 -42.39
CA GLY A 512 19.39 -36.88 -43.35
C GLY A 512 19.28 -36.45 -44.81
N LEU A 513 19.46 -37.43 -45.69
CA LEU A 513 19.38 -37.26 -47.14
C LEU A 513 17.97 -37.45 -47.71
N ASP A 514 17.00 -37.81 -46.87
CA ASP A 514 15.59 -37.99 -47.23
C ASP A 514 14.75 -36.72 -46.97
N LEU A 515 15.36 -35.66 -46.44
CA LEU A 515 14.75 -34.36 -46.17
C LEU A 515 13.49 -34.45 -45.29
N GLN A 516 13.51 -35.29 -44.26
CA GLN A 516 12.41 -35.37 -43.29
C GLN A 516 12.44 -34.13 -42.37
N PRO A 517 11.31 -33.41 -42.20
CA PRO A 517 11.28 -32.23 -41.36
C PRO A 517 11.42 -32.62 -39.88
N VAL A 518 12.40 -32.02 -39.20
CA VAL A 518 12.70 -32.24 -37.77
C VAL A 518 12.21 -31.07 -36.92
N TRP A 519 12.41 -29.85 -37.41
CA TRP A 519 12.05 -28.64 -36.71
C TRP A 519 11.70 -27.55 -37.71
N ARG A 520 10.78 -26.66 -37.32
CA ARG A 520 10.39 -25.51 -38.13
C ARG A 520 9.94 -24.36 -37.24
N HIS A 521 10.23 -23.17 -37.73
CA HIS A 521 9.76 -21.92 -37.17
C HIS A 521 9.46 -20.93 -38.31
N GLU A 522 8.45 -20.08 -38.16
CA GLU A 522 8.17 -18.99 -39.10
C GLU A 522 8.56 -17.66 -38.44
N ASN A 523 9.09 -16.68 -39.16
CA ASN A 523 9.49 -15.38 -38.65
C ASN A 523 8.66 -14.28 -39.33
N ASN A 524 8.39 -13.18 -38.62
CA ASN A 524 7.73 -11.99 -39.16
C ASN A 524 8.76 -11.11 -39.89
N GLY A 525 9.39 -11.67 -40.93
CA GLY A 525 10.47 -10.99 -41.63
C GLY A 525 11.11 -11.91 -42.65
N GLN A 526 11.61 -11.32 -43.73
CA GLN A 526 12.32 -12.07 -44.76
C GLN A 526 13.69 -12.47 -44.22
N LEU A 527 14.02 -13.76 -44.27
CA LEU A 527 15.33 -14.25 -43.82
C LEU A 527 16.30 -14.28 -44.99
N ASP A 528 17.52 -13.79 -44.76
CA ASP A 528 18.56 -13.71 -45.79
C ASP A 528 19.71 -14.72 -45.57
N ASP A 529 19.95 -15.18 -44.33
CA ASP A 529 21.07 -16.07 -44.01
C ASP A 529 20.83 -16.92 -42.75
N VAL A 530 21.52 -18.06 -42.64
CA VAL A 530 21.43 -19.00 -41.51
C VAL A 530 22.79 -19.64 -41.22
N CYS A 531 23.11 -19.87 -39.95
CA CYS A 531 24.31 -20.63 -39.58
C CYS A 531 24.13 -21.46 -38.31
N TRP A 532 24.87 -22.56 -38.22
CA TRP A 532 24.91 -23.44 -37.05
C TRP A 532 25.92 -22.94 -36.03
N SER A 533 25.64 -23.17 -34.74
CA SER A 533 26.71 -23.09 -33.73
C SER A 533 27.73 -24.21 -33.93
N PRO A 534 28.99 -24.05 -33.45
CA PRO A 534 30.05 -25.04 -33.70
C PRO A 534 29.80 -26.43 -33.10
N ASP A 535 28.92 -26.53 -32.10
CA ASP A 535 28.49 -27.77 -31.46
C ASP A 535 27.15 -28.31 -32.04
N ASP A 536 26.62 -27.64 -33.06
CA ASP A 536 25.33 -27.88 -33.72
C ASP A 536 24.11 -27.88 -32.75
N SER A 537 24.25 -27.29 -31.55
CA SER A 537 23.16 -27.21 -30.57
C SER A 537 22.22 -26.03 -30.79
N GLN A 538 22.71 -24.99 -31.47
CA GLN A 538 21.98 -23.76 -31.75
C GLN A 538 21.99 -23.41 -33.25
N LEU A 539 21.04 -22.57 -33.63
CA LEU A 539 20.94 -22.00 -34.96
C LEU A 539 20.83 -20.48 -34.87
N ALA A 540 21.55 -19.74 -35.71
CA ALA A 540 21.39 -18.31 -35.86
C ALA A 540 20.70 -17.99 -37.19
N THR A 541 19.76 -17.04 -37.20
CA THR A 541 19.08 -16.57 -38.42
C THR A 541 19.16 -15.06 -38.55
N ALA A 542 19.46 -14.58 -39.76
CA ALA A 542 19.53 -13.16 -40.09
C ALA A 542 18.30 -12.70 -40.87
N SER A 543 17.73 -11.56 -40.47
CA SER A 543 16.45 -11.09 -41.01
C SER A 543 16.50 -9.64 -41.52
N ARG A 544 15.64 -9.35 -42.50
CA ARG A 544 15.34 -8.00 -42.99
C ARG A 544 14.56 -7.15 -41.98
N ASP A 545 14.05 -7.75 -40.91
CA ASP A 545 13.54 -7.00 -39.76
C ASP A 545 14.66 -6.34 -38.92
N ARG A 546 15.93 -6.49 -39.34
CA ARG A 546 17.14 -5.90 -38.73
C ARG A 546 17.61 -6.64 -37.48
N THR A 547 17.04 -7.80 -37.19
CA THR A 547 17.36 -8.62 -36.03
C THR A 547 18.08 -9.89 -36.45
N ILE A 548 18.83 -10.45 -35.51
CA ILE A 548 19.38 -11.82 -35.60
C ILE A 548 18.74 -12.63 -34.48
N ARG A 549 18.29 -13.84 -34.78
CA ARG A 549 17.66 -14.71 -33.79
C ARG A 549 18.52 -15.95 -33.55
N LEU A 550 18.76 -16.28 -32.28
CA LEU A 550 19.46 -17.48 -31.84
C LEU A 550 18.45 -18.48 -31.30
N TRP A 551 18.49 -19.71 -31.78
CA TRP A 551 17.54 -20.78 -31.47
C TRP A 551 18.23 -21.91 -30.75
N ASP A 552 17.61 -22.42 -29.68
CA ASP A 552 17.99 -23.68 -29.06
C ASP A 552 17.27 -24.82 -29.76
N LEU A 553 18.02 -25.78 -30.28
CA LEU A 553 17.43 -26.86 -31.08
C LEU A 553 16.96 -28.05 -30.25
N ALA A 554 17.37 -28.15 -28.99
CA ALA A 554 16.90 -29.20 -28.08
C ALA A 554 15.47 -28.90 -27.59
N THR A 555 15.17 -27.63 -27.31
CA THR A 555 13.89 -27.13 -26.82
C THR A 555 13.03 -26.52 -27.93
N GLY A 556 13.64 -26.15 -29.06
CA GLY A 556 12.99 -25.44 -30.17
C GLY A 556 12.67 -23.97 -29.86
N LYS A 557 13.27 -23.38 -28.82
CA LYS A 557 12.95 -22.04 -28.33
C LYS A 557 13.92 -20.98 -28.84
N LEU A 558 13.42 -19.75 -28.98
CA LEU A 558 14.27 -18.59 -29.18
C LEU A 558 15.08 -18.33 -27.91
N LEU A 559 16.40 -18.39 -28.01
CA LEU A 559 17.35 -18.05 -26.95
C LEU A 559 17.54 -16.54 -26.84
N ARG A 560 17.71 -15.87 -27.98
CA ARG A 560 18.07 -14.44 -28.00
C ARG A 560 17.73 -13.77 -29.32
N ARG A 561 17.37 -12.48 -29.28
CA ARG A 561 17.16 -11.64 -30.46
C ARG A 561 18.19 -10.50 -30.51
N LEU A 562 19.32 -10.69 -31.17
CA LEU A 562 20.36 -9.67 -31.28
C LEU A 562 19.85 -8.45 -32.08
N ASN A 563 19.72 -7.32 -31.38
CA ASN A 563 19.24 -6.04 -31.88
C ASN A 563 20.41 -5.06 -31.94
N GLY A 564 20.51 -4.32 -33.04
CA GLY A 564 21.53 -3.28 -33.19
C GLY A 564 21.69 -2.79 -34.62
N HIS A 565 21.51 -3.67 -35.59
CA HIS A 565 21.49 -3.26 -36.99
C HIS A 565 20.35 -2.25 -37.25
N THR A 566 20.65 -1.21 -38.02
CA THR A 566 19.69 -0.13 -38.31
C THR A 566 18.99 -0.28 -39.67
N ASP A 567 19.39 -1.30 -40.43
CA ASP A 567 18.85 -1.74 -41.72
C ASP A 567 19.05 -3.28 -41.85
N PHE A 568 18.67 -3.89 -42.97
CA PHE A 568 18.62 -5.36 -43.15
C PHE A 568 19.93 -6.06 -42.80
N VAL A 569 19.85 -7.15 -42.03
CA VAL A 569 20.99 -8.05 -41.79
C VAL A 569 21.13 -8.97 -42.99
N SER A 570 22.27 -8.89 -43.67
CA SER A 570 22.49 -9.55 -44.97
C SER A 570 23.21 -10.87 -44.86
N SER A 571 24.05 -11.05 -43.82
CA SER A 571 24.78 -12.29 -43.57
C SER A 571 25.25 -12.39 -42.13
N ILE A 572 25.38 -13.63 -41.64
CA ILE A 572 25.83 -13.98 -40.29
C ILE A 572 26.75 -15.19 -40.32
N ASP A 573 27.72 -15.25 -39.41
CA ASP A 573 28.55 -16.44 -39.24
C ASP A 573 29.04 -16.63 -37.81
N TRP A 574 29.15 -17.89 -37.39
CA TRP A 574 29.58 -18.26 -36.05
C TRP A 574 31.07 -18.55 -36.02
N ARG A 575 31.77 -17.93 -35.07
CA ARG A 575 33.18 -18.25 -34.85
C ARG A 575 33.29 -19.67 -34.30
N SER A 576 34.19 -20.50 -34.83
CA SER A 576 34.32 -21.91 -34.41
C SER A 576 34.65 -22.12 -32.92
N THR A 577 35.07 -21.06 -32.22
CA THR A 577 35.23 -21.06 -30.75
C THR A 577 33.90 -21.12 -29.98
N GLY A 578 32.78 -20.82 -30.63
CA GLY A 578 31.43 -20.77 -30.04
C GLY A 578 31.13 -19.50 -29.25
N ILE A 579 32.12 -18.63 -29.04
CA ILE A 579 32.00 -17.44 -28.17
C ILE A 579 31.45 -16.23 -28.92
N GLN A 580 31.69 -16.14 -30.23
CA GLN A 580 31.40 -14.95 -31.02
C GLN A 580 30.56 -15.28 -32.26
N LEU A 581 29.65 -14.37 -32.59
CA LEU A 581 28.92 -14.33 -33.86
C LEU A 581 29.27 -13.03 -34.58
N ALA A 582 29.51 -13.06 -35.88
CA ALA A 582 29.68 -11.88 -36.70
C ALA A 582 28.45 -11.66 -37.58
N SER A 583 28.07 -10.41 -37.81
CA SER A 583 26.98 -10.06 -38.72
C SER A 583 27.28 -8.80 -39.51
N VAL A 584 26.72 -8.74 -40.72
CA VAL A 584 26.83 -7.59 -41.60
C VAL A 584 25.48 -7.21 -42.20
N GLY A 585 25.30 -5.93 -42.52
CA GLY A 585 24.03 -5.43 -43.04
C GLY A 585 24.13 -4.25 -43.99
N ARG A 586 22.95 -3.84 -44.49
CA ARG A 586 22.78 -2.68 -45.37
C ARG A 586 23.04 -1.34 -44.68
N ASP A 587 23.12 -1.35 -43.36
CA ASP A 587 23.50 -0.21 -42.53
C ASP A 587 25.00 0.08 -42.54
N LYS A 588 25.78 -0.69 -43.33
CA LYS A 588 27.22 -0.55 -43.47
C LYS A 588 27.96 -0.78 -42.15
N THR A 589 27.47 -1.70 -41.32
CA THR A 589 28.16 -2.11 -40.10
C THR A 589 28.54 -3.58 -40.16
N LEU A 590 29.73 -3.89 -39.64
CA LEU A 590 30.09 -5.22 -39.14
C LEU A 590 29.90 -5.19 -37.62
N ARG A 591 29.10 -6.12 -37.10
CA ARG A 591 28.86 -6.27 -35.66
C ARG A 591 29.34 -7.62 -35.18
N VAL A 592 29.91 -7.62 -33.98
CA VAL A 592 30.42 -8.84 -33.32
C VAL A 592 29.71 -9.01 -32.00
N TRP A 593 28.99 -10.12 -31.86
CA TRP A 593 28.14 -10.42 -30.73
C TRP A 593 28.79 -11.45 -29.82
N SER A 594 28.59 -11.32 -28.51
CA SER A 594 28.84 -12.42 -27.59
C SER A 594 27.75 -13.48 -27.72
N ALA A 595 28.11 -14.68 -28.16
CA ALA A 595 27.21 -15.83 -28.26
C ALA A 595 27.01 -16.56 -26.91
N LYS A 596 27.79 -16.23 -25.88
CA LYS A 596 27.64 -16.80 -24.54
C LYS A 596 26.36 -16.29 -23.87
N LEU A 597 25.50 -17.22 -23.42
CA LEU A 597 24.32 -16.96 -22.59
C LEU A 597 24.75 -16.76 -21.13
N GLU A 598 24.26 -15.69 -20.49
CA GLU A 598 24.38 -15.49 -19.04
C GLU A 598 23.08 -15.94 -18.36
N ASP A 599 23.15 -16.41 -17.11
CA ASP A 599 22.00 -16.89 -16.33
C ASP A 599 20.87 -15.86 -16.16
N GLN A 600 21.13 -14.57 -16.44
CA GLN A 600 20.16 -13.48 -16.33
C GLN A 600 19.44 -13.14 -17.66
N ASP A 601 19.78 -13.80 -18.76
CA ASP A 601 19.08 -13.66 -20.03
C ASP A 601 17.74 -14.42 -19.96
N ARG A 602 16.73 -13.81 -19.32
CA ARG A 602 15.37 -14.36 -19.32
C ARG A 602 14.86 -14.51 -20.76
N VAL A 603 14.11 -15.59 -20.99
CA VAL A 603 13.49 -15.93 -22.28
C VAL A 603 12.64 -14.74 -22.75
N ILE A 604 13.07 -14.11 -23.84
CA ILE A 604 12.27 -13.12 -24.55
C ILE A 604 11.25 -13.89 -25.37
N TRP A 605 9.96 -13.63 -25.13
CA TRP A 605 8.90 -14.21 -25.95
C TRP A 605 9.09 -13.75 -27.38
N ASP A 606 9.16 -14.69 -28.31
CA ASP A 606 9.25 -14.32 -29.72
C ASP A 606 7.94 -13.66 -30.18
N ASP A 607 8.06 -12.67 -31.05
CA ASP A 607 6.97 -11.87 -31.66
C ASP A 607 6.15 -12.70 -32.68
N GLN A 608 6.24 -14.02 -32.59
CA GLN A 608 5.52 -14.99 -33.42
C GLN A 608 4.11 -15.28 -32.92
N MET A 609 3.54 -14.40 -32.11
CA MET A 609 2.12 -14.45 -31.87
C MET A 609 1.41 -13.75 -33.03
N TYR A 610 0.65 -14.51 -33.82
CA TYR A 610 -0.44 -14.01 -34.66
C TYR A 610 -1.07 -12.78 -34.01
N ARG A 611 -1.17 -11.63 -34.72
CA ARG A 611 -1.63 -10.33 -34.19
C ARG A 611 -2.34 -10.50 -32.84
N THR A 612 -1.59 -10.37 -31.75
CA THR A 612 -2.14 -10.52 -30.41
C THR A 612 -2.99 -9.29 -30.17
N GLU A 613 -4.29 -9.50 -30.04
CA GLU A 613 -5.22 -8.40 -29.83
C GLU A 613 -5.49 -8.21 -28.33
N PHE A 614 -5.45 -9.31 -27.54
CA PHE A 614 -5.75 -9.27 -26.10
C PHE A 614 -4.98 -10.31 -25.30
N VAL A 615 -4.75 -9.98 -24.03
CA VAL A 615 -4.01 -10.78 -23.06
C VAL A 615 -4.61 -10.68 -21.68
N ALA A 616 -4.43 -11.71 -20.86
CA ALA A 616 -4.81 -11.67 -19.45
C ALA A 616 -3.90 -12.58 -18.62
N TRP A 617 -3.32 -12.02 -17.56
CA TRP A 617 -2.53 -12.78 -16.59
C TRP A 617 -3.44 -13.58 -15.66
N ASN A 618 -3.06 -14.83 -15.40
CA ASN A 618 -3.65 -15.59 -14.32
C ASN A 618 -3.33 -14.88 -12.98
N PRO A 619 -4.30 -14.66 -12.07
CA PRO A 619 -4.07 -13.96 -10.81
C PRO A 619 -2.97 -14.55 -9.92
N ASN A 620 -2.63 -15.82 -10.10
CA ASN A 620 -1.54 -16.47 -9.36
C ASN A 620 -0.17 -16.41 -10.08
N GLY A 621 -0.09 -15.75 -11.24
CA GLY A 621 1.13 -15.64 -12.04
C GLY A 621 1.58 -16.92 -12.76
N SER A 622 0.80 -18.00 -12.72
CA SER A 622 1.19 -19.30 -13.29
C SER A 622 1.06 -19.40 -14.81
N SER A 623 0.26 -18.52 -15.43
CA SER A 623 0.01 -18.56 -16.87
C SER A 623 -0.43 -17.19 -17.39
N VAL A 624 -0.19 -16.95 -18.67
CA VAL A 624 -0.76 -15.81 -19.41
C VAL A 624 -1.65 -16.35 -20.51
N ALA A 625 -2.90 -15.91 -20.55
CA ALA A 625 -3.79 -16.17 -21.67
C ALA A 625 -3.54 -15.12 -22.76
N VAL A 626 -3.38 -15.56 -23.99
CA VAL A 626 -3.18 -14.70 -25.15
C VAL A 626 -4.16 -15.10 -26.25
N CYS A 627 -4.73 -14.12 -26.94
CA CYS A 627 -5.54 -14.39 -28.11
C CYS A 627 -5.30 -13.37 -29.22
N GLY A 628 -5.41 -13.87 -30.46
CA GLY A 628 -5.16 -13.09 -31.66
C GLY A 628 -6.12 -13.39 -32.80
N ASN A 629 -5.65 -13.13 -34.02
CA ASN A 629 -6.46 -13.27 -35.24
C ASN A 629 -6.63 -14.71 -35.75
N ASP A 630 -6.04 -15.71 -35.10
CA ASP A 630 -6.14 -17.12 -35.49
C ASP A 630 -7.34 -17.85 -34.84
N ASN A 631 -8.21 -17.09 -34.14
CA ASN A 631 -9.38 -17.53 -33.38
C ASN A 631 -9.07 -18.40 -32.14
N ASN A 632 -7.80 -18.68 -31.88
CA ASN A 632 -7.39 -19.49 -30.74
C ASN A 632 -7.12 -18.60 -29.53
N ILE A 633 -7.17 -19.21 -28.36
CA ILE A 633 -6.65 -18.63 -27.14
C ILE A 633 -5.56 -19.59 -26.66
N GLU A 634 -4.36 -19.08 -26.45
CA GLU A 634 -3.20 -19.85 -26.01
C GLU A 634 -2.87 -19.48 -24.56
N LEU A 635 -2.63 -20.49 -23.72
CA LEU A 635 -2.14 -20.29 -22.36
C LEU A 635 -0.64 -20.55 -22.37
N HIS A 636 0.14 -19.57 -21.91
CA HIS A 636 1.59 -19.61 -21.90
C HIS A 636 2.12 -19.68 -20.49
N ASP A 637 3.18 -20.46 -20.31
CA ASP A 637 4.03 -20.40 -19.14
C ASP A 637 4.86 -19.09 -19.16
N PRO A 638 4.76 -18.23 -18.14
CA PRO A 638 5.43 -16.92 -18.12
C PRO A 638 6.95 -16.99 -18.04
N GLU A 639 7.51 -18.04 -17.43
CA GLU A 639 8.95 -18.17 -17.27
C GLU A 639 9.62 -18.67 -18.54
N THR A 640 8.94 -19.58 -19.23
CA THR A 640 9.53 -20.33 -20.34
C THR A 640 8.96 -19.98 -21.71
N GLY A 641 7.86 -19.20 -21.75
CA GLY A 641 7.14 -18.78 -22.95
C GLY A 641 6.38 -19.89 -23.69
N SER A 642 6.48 -21.15 -23.24
CA SER A 642 5.84 -22.26 -23.95
C SER A 642 4.33 -22.27 -23.77
N VAL A 643 3.63 -22.63 -24.85
CA VAL A 643 2.19 -22.90 -24.84
C VAL A 643 1.91 -24.13 -23.98
N SER A 644 1.24 -23.95 -22.86
CA SER A 644 0.78 -25.03 -21.98
C SER A 644 -0.56 -25.62 -22.45
N GLN A 645 -1.43 -24.78 -23.03
CA GLN A 645 -2.75 -25.17 -23.56
C GLN A 645 -3.17 -24.30 -24.74
N VAL A 646 -3.92 -24.89 -25.68
CA VAL A 646 -4.59 -24.15 -26.78
C VAL A 646 -6.10 -24.39 -26.70
N LEU A 647 -6.85 -23.32 -26.47
CA LEU A 647 -8.30 -23.34 -26.31
C LEU A 647 -8.97 -23.07 -27.67
N ARG A 648 -9.68 -24.06 -28.19
CA ARG A 648 -10.28 -24.04 -29.54
C ARG A 648 -11.78 -24.19 -29.46
N ARG A 649 -12.52 -23.11 -29.73
CA ARG A 649 -13.99 -23.14 -29.84
C ARG A 649 -14.56 -21.95 -30.59
N HIS A 650 -13.97 -20.77 -30.40
CA HIS A 650 -14.41 -19.57 -31.08
C HIS A 650 -14.26 -19.72 -32.59
N THR A 651 -15.27 -19.27 -33.33
CA THR A 651 -15.27 -19.32 -34.81
C THR A 651 -14.80 -18.02 -35.45
N LYS A 652 -14.55 -17.00 -34.63
CA LYS A 652 -14.00 -15.69 -35.00
C LYS A 652 -13.10 -15.18 -33.86
N PHE A 653 -12.38 -14.10 -34.14
CA PHE A 653 -11.39 -13.51 -33.23
C PHE A 653 -11.95 -13.29 -31.83
N CYS A 654 -11.17 -13.69 -30.83
CA CYS A 654 -11.41 -13.36 -29.45
C CYS A 654 -11.07 -11.88 -29.23
N THR A 655 -11.92 -11.18 -28.50
CA THR A 655 -11.88 -9.71 -28.34
C THR A 655 -11.88 -9.26 -26.89
N ALA A 656 -11.91 -10.19 -25.93
CA ALA A 656 -11.77 -9.89 -24.50
C ALA A 656 -11.45 -11.17 -23.73
N LEU A 657 -10.59 -11.07 -22.72
CA LEU A 657 -10.21 -12.16 -21.81
C LEU A 657 -10.33 -11.68 -20.36
N SER A 658 -10.79 -12.56 -19.46
CA SER A 658 -10.80 -12.29 -18.03
C SER A 658 -10.68 -13.59 -17.24
N TRP A 659 -9.73 -13.66 -16.31
CA TRP A 659 -9.59 -14.76 -15.37
C TRP A 659 -10.54 -14.63 -14.19
N ASN A 660 -10.91 -15.76 -13.59
CA ASN A 660 -11.59 -15.75 -12.31
C ASN A 660 -10.59 -15.51 -11.19
N PRO A 661 -11.03 -15.00 -10.02
CA PRO A 661 -10.11 -14.67 -8.91
C PRO A 661 -9.25 -15.84 -8.44
N SER A 662 -9.74 -17.08 -8.59
CA SER A 662 -8.97 -18.28 -8.20
C SER A 662 -7.97 -18.75 -9.25
N GLY A 663 -7.97 -18.19 -10.46
CA GLY A 663 -7.09 -18.60 -11.56
C GLY A 663 -7.39 -19.94 -12.22
N ASN A 664 -8.52 -20.59 -11.89
CA ASN A 664 -8.86 -21.92 -12.41
C ASN A 664 -9.74 -21.87 -13.66
N LEU A 665 -10.42 -20.74 -13.87
CA LEU A 665 -11.33 -20.54 -14.99
C LEU A 665 -10.96 -19.28 -15.75
N LEU A 666 -11.10 -19.34 -17.07
CA LEU A 666 -10.91 -18.22 -17.98
C LEU A 666 -12.23 -17.93 -18.69
N ALA A 667 -12.61 -16.66 -18.80
CA ALA A 667 -13.73 -16.21 -19.60
C ALA A 667 -13.18 -15.52 -20.86
N SER A 668 -13.80 -15.79 -22.01
CA SER A 668 -13.46 -15.16 -23.28
C SER A 668 -14.69 -14.61 -24.00
N GLY A 669 -14.57 -13.41 -24.59
CA GLY A 669 -15.56 -12.81 -25.47
C GLY A 669 -15.06 -12.79 -26.91
N SER A 670 -15.93 -12.94 -27.90
CA SER A 670 -15.53 -13.02 -29.32
C SER A 670 -16.47 -12.27 -30.27
N ARG A 671 -15.94 -11.99 -31.47
CA ARG A 671 -16.71 -11.54 -32.65
C ARG A 671 -17.73 -12.57 -33.13
N ASP A 672 -17.66 -13.81 -32.67
CA ASP A 672 -18.69 -14.84 -32.90
C ASP A 672 -19.96 -14.64 -32.05
N GLN A 673 -20.00 -13.54 -31.30
CA GLN A 673 -21.11 -13.07 -30.46
C GLN A 673 -21.35 -13.98 -29.25
N THR A 674 -20.35 -14.73 -28.82
CA THR A 674 -20.44 -15.62 -27.66
C THR A 674 -19.45 -15.23 -26.58
N VAL A 675 -19.81 -15.59 -25.35
CA VAL A 675 -18.88 -15.63 -24.22
C VAL A 675 -18.69 -17.09 -23.84
N VAL A 676 -17.45 -17.53 -23.65
CA VAL A 676 -17.12 -18.91 -23.30
C VAL A 676 -16.36 -18.94 -21.98
N ILE A 677 -16.72 -19.87 -21.10
CA ILE A 677 -16.02 -20.14 -19.85
C ILE A 677 -15.23 -21.44 -20.01
N TRP A 678 -13.93 -21.36 -19.75
CA TRP A 678 -12.96 -22.44 -19.91
C TRP A 678 -12.43 -22.89 -18.57
N GLU A 679 -12.15 -24.17 -18.44
CA GLU A 679 -11.30 -24.69 -17.37
C GLU A 679 -9.84 -24.64 -17.81
N ALA A 680 -9.01 -23.90 -17.08
CA ALA A 680 -7.66 -23.58 -17.53
C ALA A 680 -6.72 -24.79 -17.55
N SER A 681 -6.90 -25.73 -16.61
CA SER A 681 -6.05 -26.93 -16.51
C SER A 681 -6.30 -27.96 -17.61
N SER A 682 -7.54 -28.09 -18.07
CA SER A 682 -7.96 -29.08 -19.06
C SER A 682 -8.21 -28.51 -20.46
N GLY A 683 -8.35 -27.19 -20.55
CA GLY A 683 -8.80 -26.49 -21.75
C GLY A 683 -10.28 -26.75 -22.11
N ALA A 684 -11.03 -27.44 -21.24
CA ALA A 684 -12.41 -27.81 -21.52
C ALA A 684 -13.36 -26.60 -21.45
N VAL A 685 -14.33 -26.55 -22.36
CA VAL A 685 -15.43 -25.59 -22.29
C VAL A 685 -16.40 -26.01 -21.19
N LYS A 686 -16.55 -25.19 -20.13
CA LYS A 686 -17.57 -25.40 -19.10
C LYS A 686 -18.93 -24.87 -19.53
N LEU A 687 -18.98 -23.66 -20.06
CA LEU A 687 -20.22 -23.00 -20.47
C LEU A 687 -20.00 -22.10 -21.69
N GLN A 688 -21.07 -21.89 -22.44
CA GLN A 688 -21.13 -20.95 -23.55
C GLN A 688 -22.40 -20.11 -23.45
N PHE A 689 -22.25 -18.78 -23.40
CA PHE A 689 -23.35 -17.83 -23.33
C PHE A 689 -23.66 -17.28 -24.72
N LEU A 690 -24.95 -17.31 -25.09
CA LEU A 690 -25.43 -16.95 -26.42
C LEU A 690 -26.31 -15.68 -26.45
N GLY A 691 -26.52 -14.98 -25.32
CA GLY A 691 -27.47 -13.86 -25.27
C GLY A 691 -27.12 -12.69 -26.20
N HIS A 692 -25.84 -12.51 -26.54
CA HIS A 692 -25.41 -11.51 -27.53
C HIS A 692 -25.77 -11.86 -28.98
N ARG A 693 -26.17 -13.11 -29.28
CA ARG A 693 -26.65 -13.53 -30.61
C ARG A 693 -28.09 -13.13 -30.92
N GLN A 694 -28.89 -12.84 -29.91
CA GLN A 694 -30.30 -12.52 -30.13
C GLN A 694 -30.50 -11.04 -30.46
N ALA A 695 -31.10 -10.82 -31.64
CA ALA A 695 -31.71 -9.59 -32.13
C ALA A 695 -30.80 -8.39 -32.42
N HIS A 696 -30.33 -8.27 -33.67
CA HIS A 696 -30.46 -7.01 -34.42
C HIS A 696 -30.32 -7.25 -35.94
N GLN A 697 -30.98 -6.40 -36.73
CA GLN A 697 -31.21 -6.51 -38.17
C GLN A 697 -29.90 -6.59 -38.99
N GLY A 698 -29.31 -7.79 -39.11
CA GLY A 698 -28.14 -8.03 -39.96
C GLY A 698 -26.82 -7.42 -39.47
N GLN A 699 -26.77 -6.80 -38.29
CA GLN A 699 -25.54 -6.24 -37.70
C GLN A 699 -24.85 -7.26 -36.78
N THR A 700 -23.52 -7.32 -36.84
CA THR A 700 -22.71 -8.20 -35.99
C THR A 700 -22.57 -7.64 -34.58
N ASN A 701 -23.12 -8.32 -33.57
CA ASN A 701 -23.04 -7.90 -32.17
C ASN A 701 -21.79 -8.48 -31.46
N ILE A 702 -20.64 -7.84 -31.66
CA ILE A 702 -19.34 -8.26 -31.12
C ILE A 702 -19.28 -8.04 -29.60
N VAL A 703 -18.71 -8.99 -28.85
CA VAL A 703 -18.41 -8.82 -27.41
C VAL A 703 -17.06 -8.14 -27.25
N HIS A 704 -17.03 -6.87 -26.87
CA HIS A 704 -15.79 -6.08 -26.75
C HIS A 704 -15.24 -6.00 -25.32
N ALA A 705 -16.12 -6.19 -24.33
CA ALA A 705 -15.76 -5.95 -22.94
C ALA A 705 -16.15 -7.16 -22.09
N LEU A 706 -15.26 -7.59 -21.21
CA LEU A 706 -15.45 -8.74 -20.33
C LEU A 706 -14.71 -8.53 -19.01
N CYS A 707 -15.36 -8.82 -17.88
CA CYS A 707 -14.71 -8.78 -16.58
C CYS A 707 -15.37 -9.77 -15.62
N TRP A 708 -14.57 -10.57 -14.92
CA TRP A 708 -15.03 -11.35 -13.79
C TRP A 708 -15.23 -10.45 -12.57
N SER A 709 -16.23 -10.76 -11.77
CA SER A 709 -16.39 -10.17 -10.43
C SER A 709 -15.24 -10.62 -9.50
N PRO A 710 -14.74 -9.74 -8.62
CA PRO A 710 -13.71 -10.07 -7.63
C PRO A 710 -14.10 -11.19 -6.65
N ASP A 711 -15.39 -11.39 -6.40
CA ASP A 711 -15.88 -12.52 -5.60
C ASP A 711 -16.05 -13.83 -6.40
N GLY A 712 -15.85 -13.79 -7.71
CA GLY A 712 -15.90 -14.92 -8.64
C GLY A 712 -17.31 -15.40 -9.01
N LYS A 713 -18.37 -14.78 -8.48
CA LYS A 713 -19.75 -15.28 -8.64
C LYS A 713 -20.40 -14.89 -9.95
N TYR A 714 -19.93 -13.82 -10.58
CA TYR A 714 -20.53 -13.25 -11.79
C TYR A 714 -19.48 -12.90 -12.84
N VAL A 715 -19.89 -12.90 -14.10
CA VAL A 715 -19.13 -12.36 -15.23
C VAL A 715 -19.97 -11.25 -15.87
N VAL A 716 -19.37 -10.10 -16.16
CA VAL A 716 -20.04 -9.05 -16.93
C VAL A 716 -19.48 -9.02 -18.35
N SER A 717 -20.34 -8.91 -19.35
CA SER A 717 -19.92 -8.77 -20.75
C SER A 717 -20.68 -7.65 -21.47
N GLY A 718 -19.93 -6.79 -22.17
CA GLY A 718 -20.45 -5.66 -22.94
C GLY A 718 -20.25 -5.86 -24.44
N SER A 719 -21.20 -5.36 -25.24
CA SER A 719 -21.25 -5.60 -26.67
C SER A 719 -21.36 -4.35 -27.53
N HIS A 720 -21.17 -4.55 -28.84
CA HIS A 720 -21.24 -3.53 -29.87
C HIS A 720 -22.62 -2.85 -29.96
N ALA A 721 -23.69 -3.59 -29.62
CA ALA A 721 -25.06 -3.06 -29.63
C ALA A 721 -25.41 -2.21 -28.38
N GLY A 722 -24.49 -2.00 -27.44
CA GLY A 722 -24.78 -1.28 -26.20
C GLY A 722 -25.34 -2.13 -25.06
N ARG A 723 -25.57 -3.43 -25.32
CA ARG A 723 -26.08 -4.37 -24.33
C ARG A 723 -24.94 -4.88 -23.46
N ILE A 724 -25.15 -4.84 -22.15
CA ILE A 724 -24.30 -5.43 -21.12
C ILE A 724 -25.11 -6.51 -20.40
N PHE A 725 -24.52 -7.67 -20.20
CA PHE A 725 -25.12 -8.75 -19.43
C PHE A 725 -24.26 -9.11 -18.23
N VAL A 726 -24.92 -9.39 -17.11
CA VAL A 726 -24.33 -10.02 -15.93
C VAL A 726 -24.76 -11.48 -15.90
N TRP A 727 -23.78 -12.37 -15.95
CA TRP A 727 -23.95 -13.83 -16.05
C TRP A 727 -23.57 -14.51 -14.76
N GLN A 728 -24.29 -15.58 -14.44
CA GLN A 728 -23.87 -16.52 -13.42
C GLN A 728 -23.09 -17.69 -14.06
N PRO A 729 -21.78 -17.85 -13.80
CA PRO A 729 -20.94 -18.81 -14.50
C PRO A 729 -21.11 -20.26 -14.02
N GLN A 730 -21.98 -20.53 -13.03
CA GLN A 730 -22.28 -21.91 -12.60
C GLN A 730 -23.37 -22.57 -13.47
N ASN A 731 -24.36 -21.81 -13.93
CA ASN A 731 -25.51 -22.32 -14.68
C ASN A 731 -25.74 -21.60 -16.03
N GLY A 732 -25.09 -20.46 -16.26
CA GLY A 732 -25.19 -19.65 -17.47
C GLY A 732 -26.43 -18.76 -17.55
N GLU A 733 -27.12 -18.55 -16.43
CA GLU A 733 -28.28 -17.66 -16.38
C GLU A 733 -27.87 -16.19 -16.45
N VAL A 734 -28.71 -15.39 -17.11
CA VAL A 734 -28.59 -13.93 -17.12
C VAL A 734 -29.24 -13.40 -15.85
N VAL A 735 -28.43 -12.77 -14.99
CA VAL A 735 -28.88 -12.12 -13.75
C VAL A 735 -29.49 -10.76 -14.07
N THR A 736 -28.85 -10.00 -14.97
CA THR A 736 -29.28 -8.65 -15.33
C THR A 736 -28.87 -8.33 -16.76
N GLU A 737 -29.78 -7.68 -17.48
CA GLU A 737 -29.51 -7.04 -18.77
C GLU A 737 -29.53 -5.52 -18.57
N PHE A 738 -28.45 -4.85 -18.97
CA PHE A 738 -28.28 -3.41 -18.88
C PHE A 738 -28.03 -2.82 -20.27
N ASN A 739 -28.81 -1.80 -20.66
CA ASN A 739 -28.79 -1.26 -22.03
C ASN A 739 -28.93 0.28 -22.08
N GLU A 740 -28.38 0.98 -21.09
CA GLU A 740 -28.49 2.45 -21.04
C GLU A 740 -27.51 3.19 -21.97
N HIS A 741 -26.36 2.59 -22.31
CA HIS A 741 -25.35 3.23 -23.19
C HIS A 741 -25.88 3.50 -24.61
N ARG A 742 -26.74 2.62 -25.15
CA ARG A 742 -27.30 2.69 -26.52
C ARG A 742 -26.27 2.90 -27.65
N ALA A 743 -25.01 2.58 -27.38
CA ALA A 743 -23.87 2.68 -28.26
C ALA A 743 -22.84 1.61 -27.86
N ILE A 744 -21.82 1.39 -28.68
CA ILE A 744 -20.78 0.38 -28.46
C ILE A 744 -20.20 0.53 -27.04
N VAL A 745 -20.27 -0.55 -26.26
CA VAL A 745 -19.58 -0.65 -24.96
C VAL A 745 -18.14 -1.05 -25.22
N GLN A 746 -17.20 -0.20 -24.82
CA GLN A 746 -15.77 -0.41 -25.07
C GLN A 746 -15.12 -1.22 -23.95
N CYS A 747 -15.41 -0.86 -22.71
CA CYS A 747 -14.80 -1.49 -21.56
C CYS A 747 -15.78 -1.54 -20.38
N VAL A 748 -15.66 -2.59 -19.57
CA VAL A 748 -16.40 -2.82 -18.32
C VAL A 748 -15.41 -3.28 -17.25
N HIS A 749 -15.58 -2.82 -16.02
CA HIS A 749 -14.74 -3.23 -14.91
C HIS A 749 -15.52 -3.28 -13.60
N TRP A 750 -15.32 -4.33 -12.82
CA TRP A 750 -15.94 -4.45 -11.50
C TRP A 750 -15.20 -3.58 -10.47
N HIS A 751 -15.97 -3.01 -9.54
CA HIS A 751 -15.42 -2.44 -8.33
C HIS A 751 -14.86 -3.57 -7.44
N PRO A 752 -13.76 -3.37 -6.69
CA PRO A 752 -13.13 -4.41 -5.85
C PRO A 752 -14.09 -5.07 -4.84
N THR A 753 -15.09 -4.34 -4.34
CA THR A 753 -16.13 -4.89 -3.43
C THR A 753 -17.18 -5.75 -4.13
N SER A 754 -17.17 -5.84 -5.46
CA SER A 754 -18.19 -6.50 -6.28
C SER A 754 -19.60 -5.88 -6.21
N GLU A 755 -19.75 -4.66 -5.69
CA GLU A 755 -21.07 -4.01 -5.55
C GLU A 755 -21.44 -3.11 -6.73
N LEU A 756 -20.45 -2.65 -7.49
CA LEU A 756 -20.62 -1.72 -8.60
C LEU A 756 -19.84 -2.18 -9.83
N VAL A 757 -20.33 -1.79 -11.00
CA VAL A 757 -19.63 -1.92 -12.28
C VAL A 757 -19.46 -0.54 -12.90
N ILE A 758 -18.28 -0.25 -13.43
CA ILE A 758 -18.05 0.89 -14.31
C ILE A 758 -18.04 0.41 -15.76
N SER A 759 -18.62 1.20 -16.65
CA SER A 759 -18.71 0.88 -18.07
C SER A 759 -18.53 2.13 -18.91
N SER A 760 -17.89 1.97 -20.07
CA SER A 760 -17.59 3.05 -21.01
C SER A 760 -18.18 2.79 -22.38
N SER A 761 -18.49 3.87 -23.10
CA SER A 761 -19.00 3.78 -24.47
C SER A 761 -18.32 4.70 -25.46
N HIS A 762 -18.59 4.41 -26.73
CA HIS A 762 -18.09 5.15 -27.89
C HIS A 762 -18.64 6.59 -28.00
N ILE A 763 -19.62 6.98 -27.17
CA ILE A 763 -20.21 8.33 -27.15
C ILE A 763 -19.71 9.19 -25.99
N GLY A 764 -18.58 8.84 -25.37
CA GLY A 764 -17.97 9.66 -24.32
C GLY A 764 -18.62 9.56 -22.94
N LYS A 765 -19.51 8.56 -22.75
CA LYS A 765 -20.20 8.33 -21.48
C LYS A 765 -19.53 7.25 -20.65
N ILE A 766 -19.44 7.50 -19.36
CA ILE A 766 -19.06 6.56 -18.32
C ILE A 766 -20.26 6.37 -17.40
N LEU A 767 -20.69 5.13 -17.21
CA LEU A 767 -21.78 4.77 -16.30
C LEU A 767 -21.25 3.90 -15.17
N ILE A 768 -21.64 4.25 -13.94
CA ILE A 768 -21.44 3.45 -12.73
C ILE A 768 -22.80 2.95 -12.26
N TRP A 769 -22.95 1.65 -12.09
CA TRP A 769 -24.25 1.02 -11.85
C TRP A 769 -24.14 -0.23 -10.98
N GLU A 770 -25.26 -0.59 -10.36
CA GLU A 770 -25.43 -1.78 -9.53
C GLU A 770 -25.71 -3.02 -10.41
N PRO A 771 -24.88 -4.07 -10.37
CA PRO A 771 -24.92 -5.16 -11.33
C PRO A 771 -26.08 -6.14 -11.15
N LEU A 772 -26.66 -6.22 -9.96
CA LEU A 772 -27.78 -7.14 -9.66
C LEU A 772 -29.15 -6.51 -9.89
N THR A 773 -29.23 -5.18 -9.86
CA THR A 773 -30.48 -4.42 -10.03
C THR A 773 -30.54 -3.75 -11.40
N GLY A 774 -29.39 -3.54 -12.06
CA GLY A 774 -29.27 -2.76 -13.28
C GLY A 774 -29.45 -1.26 -13.06
N LYS A 775 -29.44 -0.79 -11.81
CA LYS A 775 -29.69 0.60 -11.47
C LYS A 775 -28.44 1.45 -11.67
N THR A 776 -28.53 2.49 -12.48
CA THR A 776 -27.46 3.48 -12.63
C THR A 776 -27.33 4.35 -11.37
N VAL A 777 -26.12 4.37 -10.82
CA VAL A 777 -25.74 5.14 -9.62
C VAL A 777 -25.17 6.49 -10.03
N ALA A 778 -24.38 6.54 -11.10
CA ALA A 778 -23.81 7.77 -11.63
C ALA A 778 -23.59 7.70 -13.14
N GLU A 779 -23.73 8.86 -13.79
CA GLU A 779 -23.40 9.09 -15.20
C GLU A 779 -22.41 10.25 -15.28
N LEU A 780 -21.28 10.02 -15.95
CA LEU A 780 -20.29 11.04 -16.26
C LEU A 780 -20.17 11.18 -17.79
N SER A 781 -20.29 12.41 -18.28
CA SER A 781 -20.03 12.74 -19.68
C SER A 781 -18.67 13.44 -19.76
N VAL A 782 -17.69 12.78 -20.38
CA VAL A 782 -16.27 13.22 -20.38
C VAL A 782 -15.90 13.94 -21.69
N GLY A 783 -16.87 14.13 -22.59
CA GLY A 783 -16.75 14.77 -23.90
C GLY A 783 -17.57 14.02 -24.95
N ASP A 784 -17.43 14.39 -26.23
CA ASP A 784 -18.14 13.75 -27.35
C ASP A 784 -17.33 12.60 -28.01
N ARG A 785 -16.19 12.26 -27.41
CA ARG A 785 -15.21 11.33 -27.96
C ARG A 785 -15.29 9.96 -27.27
N PRO A 786 -14.98 8.86 -27.98
CA PRO A 786 -14.97 7.51 -27.39
C PRO A 786 -14.07 7.40 -26.14
N ILE A 787 -14.61 6.79 -25.09
CA ILE A 787 -13.83 6.29 -23.97
C ILE A 787 -13.54 4.82 -24.24
N LEU A 788 -12.26 4.48 -24.45
CA LEU A 788 -11.81 3.17 -24.91
C LEU A 788 -11.52 2.20 -23.76
N ALA A 789 -11.08 2.72 -22.62
CA ALA A 789 -10.81 1.90 -21.44
C ALA A 789 -11.25 2.61 -20.15
N VAL A 790 -11.74 1.84 -19.19
CA VAL A 790 -12.04 2.26 -17.81
C VAL A 790 -11.58 1.19 -16.83
N CYS A 791 -11.08 1.61 -15.67
CA CYS A 791 -10.72 0.67 -14.59
C CYS A 791 -10.78 1.32 -13.21
N TRP A 792 -11.20 0.53 -12.23
CA TRP A 792 -11.15 0.89 -10.81
C TRP A 792 -9.73 0.71 -10.26
N SER A 793 -9.33 1.55 -9.32
CA SER A 793 -8.16 1.28 -8.50
C SER A 793 -8.40 0.05 -7.60
N PRO A 794 -7.36 -0.68 -7.19
CA PRO A 794 -7.50 -1.89 -6.37
C PRO A 794 -8.17 -1.66 -5.00
N ASP A 795 -8.05 -0.45 -4.45
CA ASP A 795 -8.71 -0.02 -3.22
C ASP A 795 -10.13 0.53 -3.43
N GLY A 796 -10.56 0.69 -4.69
CA GLY A 796 -11.87 1.22 -5.06
C GLY A 796 -12.04 2.72 -4.87
N GLN A 797 -11.01 3.44 -4.41
CA GLN A 797 -11.12 4.87 -4.10
C GLN A 797 -11.04 5.77 -5.34
N LEU A 798 -10.43 5.29 -6.42
CA LEU A 798 -10.25 6.00 -7.68
C LEU A 798 -10.77 5.16 -8.85
N PHE A 799 -11.13 5.83 -9.94
CA PHE A 799 -11.25 5.17 -11.24
C PHE A 799 -10.56 6.00 -12.32
N ALA A 800 -10.07 5.31 -13.34
CA ALA A 800 -9.41 5.93 -14.49
C ALA A 800 -10.19 5.66 -15.78
N ALA A 801 -10.07 6.57 -16.74
CA ALA A 801 -10.61 6.42 -18.08
C ALA A 801 -9.64 6.99 -19.13
N ALA A 802 -9.61 6.31 -20.28
CA ALA A 802 -8.77 6.67 -21.41
C ALA A 802 -9.64 6.99 -22.64
N SER A 803 -9.35 8.11 -23.31
CA SER A 803 -10.04 8.53 -24.52
C SER A 803 -9.29 8.16 -25.80
N ASP A 804 -10.00 8.25 -26.92
CA ASP A 804 -9.41 8.13 -28.25
C ASP A 804 -8.50 9.31 -28.65
N GLU A 805 -8.52 10.41 -27.87
CA GLU A 805 -7.64 11.56 -28.06
C GLU A 805 -6.30 11.40 -27.33
N GLY A 806 -6.08 10.29 -26.64
CA GLY A 806 -4.86 10.06 -25.87
C GLY A 806 -4.88 10.67 -24.46
N ILE A 807 -6.05 11.08 -24.00
CA ILE A 807 -6.21 11.69 -22.67
C ILE A 807 -6.54 10.59 -21.65
N VAL A 808 -5.76 10.54 -20.57
CA VAL A 808 -6.03 9.70 -19.40
C VAL A 808 -6.50 10.57 -18.25
N ARG A 809 -7.66 10.24 -17.67
CA ARG A 809 -8.25 10.97 -16.55
C ARG A 809 -8.46 10.05 -15.36
N ILE A 810 -8.31 10.60 -14.16
CA ILE A 810 -8.52 9.90 -12.89
C ILE A 810 -9.51 10.70 -12.05
N TRP A 811 -10.50 10.03 -11.49
CA TRP A 811 -11.52 10.60 -10.62
C TRP A 811 -11.54 9.91 -9.27
N ASP A 812 -12.02 10.65 -8.27
CA ASP A 812 -12.38 10.11 -6.97
C ASP A 812 -13.73 9.40 -7.05
N ALA A 813 -13.80 8.16 -6.59
CA ALA A 813 -14.97 7.29 -6.67
C ALA A 813 -16.20 7.86 -5.93
N ASN A 814 -15.96 8.49 -4.79
CA ASN A 814 -16.97 8.91 -3.85
C ASN A 814 -17.52 10.29 -4.18
N THR A 815 -16.65 11.21 -4.57
CA THR A 815 -17.00 12.60 -4.86
C THR A 815 -17.25 12.82 -6.35
N ARG A 816 -16.75 11.93 -7.22
CA ARG A 816 -16.82 12.01 -8.68
C ARG A 816 -16.12 13.26 -9.23
N HIS A 817 -15.27 13.90 -8.43
CA HIS A 817 -14.43 14.99 -8.89
C HIS A 817 -13.22 14.44 -9.64
N LEU A 818 -12.86 15.15 -10.71
CA LEU A 818 -11.64 14.90 -11.46
C LEU A 818 -10.44 15.19 -10.55
N VAL A 819 -9.62 14.17 -10.30
CA VAL A 819 -8.40 14.28 -9.51
C VAL A 819 -7.23 14.67 -10.41
N ARG A 820 -7.12 14.04 -11.60
CA ARG A 820 -6.05 14.29 -12.57
C ARG A 820 -6.49 14.13 -14.03
N GLU A 821 -5.80 14.84 -14.90
CA GLU A 821 -5.86 14.71 -16.35
C GLU A 821 -4.43 14.68 -16.91
N PHE A 822 -4.12 13.67 -17.72
CA PHE A 822 -2.83 13.47 -18.39
C PHE A 822 -3.01 13.53 -19.90
N ASN A 823 -2.27 14.45 -20.54
CA ASN A 823 -2.30 14.72 -21.98
C ASN A 823 -0.97 14.34 -22.67
N GLY A 824 -0.45 13.15 -22.37
CA GLY A 824 0.89 12.75 -22.84
C GLY A 824 0.93 11.84 -24.08
N HIS A 825 -0.14 11.10 -24.38
CA HIS A 825 -0.21 10.28 -25.59
C HIS A 825 -0.57 11.10 -26.82
N ARG A 826 -0.02 10.73 -27.98
CA ARG A 826 -0.28 11.38 -29.29
C ARG A 826 -1.29 10.62 -30.14
N GLY A 827 -1.77 9.48 -29.66
CA GLY A 827 -2.71 8.61 -30.33
C GLY A 827 -3.75 8.06 -29.37
N ARG A 828 -4.63 7.19 -29.88
CA ARG A 828 -5.69 6.56 -29.07
C ARG A 828 -5.08 5.79 -27.92
N THR A 829 -5.62 5.93 -26.71
CA THR A 829 -5.19 5.11 -25.57
C THR A 829 -6.13 3.93 -25.44
N ASN A 830 -5.64 2.73 -25.72
CA ASN A 830 -6.47 1.54 -25.90
C ASN A 830 -6.80 0.80 -24.60
N GLU A 831 -5.91 0.85 -23.61
CA GLU A 831 -6.05 0.06 -22.40
C GLU A 831 -5.42 0.77 -21.19
N LEU A 832 -5.98 0.49 -20.00
CA LEU A 832 -5.54 1.01 -18.72
C LEU A 832 -5.46 -0.11 -17.68
N ARG A 833 -4.37 -0.14 -16.92
CA ARG A 833 -4.18 -1.08 -15.80
C ARG A 833 -3.52 -0.41 -14.61
N TRP A 834 -4.14 -0.53 -13.44
CA TRP A 834 -3.54 -0.13 -12.19
C TRP A 834 -2.53 -1.17 -11.72
N SER A 835 -1.43 -0.73 -11.11
CA SER A 835 -0.59 -1.60 -10.28
C SER A 835 -1.45 -2.26 -9.18
N PRO A 836 -1.17 -3.49 -8.75
CA PRO A 836 -1.92 -4.15 -7.66
C PRO A 836 -1.97 -3.35 -6.35
N VAL A 837 -0.93 -2.56 -6.08
CA VAL A 837 -0.83 -1.69 -4.91
C VAL A 837 -1.53 -0.33 -5.07
N GLY A 838 -2.09 -0.03 -6.26
CA GLY A 838 -2.79 1.22 -6.58
C GLY A 838 -1.91 2.47 -6.68
N GLN A 839 -0.59 2.33 -6.75
CA GLN A 839 0.35 3.46 -6.77
C GLN A 839 0.74 3.93 -8.18
N ARG A 840 0.54 3.10 -9.20
CA ARG A 840 0.89 3.41 -10.59
C ARG A 840 -0.26 3.02 -11.51
N LEU A 841 -0.43 3.74 -12.61
CA LEU A 841 -1.39 3.44 -13.67
C LEU A 841 -0.63 3.33 -14.99
N ALA A 842 -0.70 2.20 -15.68
CA ALA A 842 -0.20 2.07 -17.04
C ALA A 842 -1.26 2.38 -18.08
N SER A 843 -0.82 2.97 -19.19
CA SER A 843 -1.58 3.16 -20.42
C SER A 843 -0.76 2.74 -21.64
N CYS A 844 -1.43 2.18 -22.63
CA CYS A 844 -0.83 1.87 -23.94
C CYS A 844 -1.57 2.59 -25.06
N SER A 845 -0.83 3.09 -26.06
CA SER A 845 -1.41 3.89 -27.13
C SER A 845 -0.98 3.47 -28.54
N ASP A 846 -1.84 3.79 -29.52
CA ASP A 846 -1.54 3.70 -30.96
C ASP A 846 -0.35 4.58 -31.39
N ASP A 847 0.11 5.51 -30.53
CA ASP A 847 1.35 6.26 -30.75
C ASP A 847 2.63 5.42 -30.57
N GLY A 848 2.48 4.15 -30.17
CA GLY A 848 3.58 3.22 -29.99
C GLY A 848 4.24 3.27 -28.61
N THR A 849 3.69 4.08 -27.70
CA THR A 849 4.24 4.24 -26.36
C THR A 849 3.40 3.53 -25.30
N VAL A 850 4.10 3.01 -24.29
CA VAL A 850 3.53 2.63 -22.99
C VAL A 850 3.96 3.69 -21.99
N LYS A 851 2.99 4.23 -21.25
CA LYS A 851 3.23 5.25 -20.22
C LYS A 851 2.78 4.76 -18.86
N VAL A 852 3.53 5.11 -17.83
CA VAL A 852 3.19 4.86 -16.43
C VAL A 852 3.01 6.20 -15.72
N TRP A 853 1.86 6.37 -15.08
CA TRP A 853 1.44 7.58 -14.41
C TRP A 853 1.43 7.37 -12.90
N SER A 854 1.76 8.43 -12.16
CA SER A 854 1.45 8.49 -10.73
C SER A 854 0.06 9.09 -10.55
N PRO A 855 -0.85 8.47 -9.78
CA PRO A 855 -2.12 9.09 -9.41
C PRO A 855 -1.94 10.25 -8.42
N ARG A 856 -0.77 10.35 -7.74
CA ARG A 856 -0.51 11.32 -6.67
C ARG A 856 0.40 12.46 -7.11
N ALA A 857 1.38 12.19 -7.98
CA ALA A 857 2.27 13.20 -8.53
C ALA A 857 1.74 13.79 -9.83
N ASP A 858 2.12 15.03 -10.15
CA ASP A 858 1.72 15.74 -11.37
C ASP A 858 2.64 15.40 -12.56
N ALA A 859 3.19 14.19 -12.57
CA ALA A 859 4.25 13.79 -13.48
C ALA A 859 3.98 12.40 -14.08
N GLU A 860 4.30 12.31 -15.37
CA GLU A 860 4.58 11.06 -16.05
C GLU A 860 5.80 10.40 -15.38
N LEU A 861 5.65 9.17 -14.88
CA LEU A 861 6.75 8.44 -14.25
C LEU A 861 7.65 7.84 -15.32
N LEU A 862 7.05 7.20 -16.32
CA LEU A 862 7.76 6.44 -17.34
C LEU A 862 7.06 6.55 -18.69
N THR A 863 7.85 6.73 -19.75
CA THR A 863 7.49 6.52 -21.15
C THR A 863 8.47 5.55 -21.75
N LEU A 864 7.92 4.46 -22.26
CA LEU A 864 8.62 3.52 -23.11
C LEU A 864 8.08 3.63 -24.51
N ASP A 865 8.94 4.08 -25.42
CA ASP A 865 8.67 4.01 -26.85
C ASP A 865 9.08 2.61 -27.32
N VAL A 866 8.06 1.78 -27.51
CA VAL A 866 8.21 0.39 -27.94
C VAL A 866 8.25 0.31 -29.48
N TYR A 867 8.13 1.45 -30.19
CA TYR A 867 7.68 1.52 -31.59
C TYR A 867 8.62 2.29 -32.52
N ALA A 868 9.88 2.49 -32.16
CA ALA A 868 10.87 2.98 -33.11
C ALA A 868 11.42 1.84 -33.98
N ARG A 869 10.59 1.36 -34.92
CA ARG A 869 10.94 0.79 -36.26
C ARG A 869 10.46 -0.63 -36.62
N GLU A 870 9.79 -1.40 -35.76
CA GLU A 870 9.46 -2.81 -36.09
C GLU A 870 8.13 -3.02 -36.87
N LEU A 871 7.22 -2.03 -36.98
CA LEU A 871 5.82 -2.32 -37.38
C LEU A 871 5.22 -1.41 -38.47
N GLN A 872 5.97 -1.01 -39.50
CA GLN A 872 5.35 -0.34 -40.67
C GLN A 872 4.45 -1.27 -41.51
N SER A 873 4.32 -2.57 -41.20
CA SER A 873 3.51 -3.50 -42.00
C SER A 873 2.38 -4.25 -41.25
N THR A 874 2.32 -4.33 -39.91
CA THR A 874 1.42 -5.33 -39.27
C THR A 874 0.55 -4.91 -38.08
N GLY A 875 0.70 -3.70 -37.49
CA GLY A 875 -0.29 -3.17 -36.52
C GLY A 875 -0.55 -4.03 -35.28
N ALA A 876 0.48 -4.64 -34.69
CA ALA A 876 0.39 -5.44 -33.46
C ALA A 876 0.50 -4.55 -32.19
N LYS A 877 -0.19 -4.95 -31.11
CA LYS A 877 -0.09 -4.32 -29.77
C LYS A 877 0.91 -5.08 -28.90
N VAL A 878 1.70 -4.36 -28.10
CA VAL A 878 2.66 -4.94 -27.16
C VAL A 878 2.03 -5.08 -25.77
N VAL A 879 2.33 -6.20 -25.11
CA VAL A 879 1.70 -6.69 -23.87
C VAL A 879 2.70 -6.63 -22.71
N TRP A 880 2.30 -6.04 -21.57
CA TRP A 880 3.03 -6.17 -20.30
C TRP A 880 2.08 -6.17 -19.09
N SER A 881 2.45 -6.88 -18.02
CA SER A 881 1.82 -6.79 -16.69
C SER A 881 2.69 -5.97 -15.73
N LEU A 882 2.03 -5.33 -14.76
CA LEU A 882 2.60 -4.45 -13.73
C LEU A 882 2.73 -5.15 -12.37
N ASP A 883 2.53 -6.47 -12.33
CA ASP A 883 2.63 -7.29 -11.12
C ASP A 883 4.07 -7.45 -10.61
#